data_AF-A0A1R2D0U4-F1
#
_entry.id   AF-A0A1R2D0U4-F1
#
_cell.length_a   1.000
_cell.length_b   1.000
_cell.length_c   1.000
_cell.angle_alpha   90.00
_cell.angle_beta   90.00
_cell.angle_gamma   90.00
#
_symmetry.space_group_name_H-M   'P 1'
#
loop_
_entity.id
_entity.type
_entity.pdbx_description
1 polymer ?
#
loop_
_entity_poly.entity_id
_entity_poly.type
_entity_poly.pdbx_seq_one_letter_code
_entity_poly.pdbx_strand_id
1 'polypeptide(L)'
;MAIFWGLFLCLGAYPKSVSYLESMTPNWTPPEKRNGSSLYTLDDILIVFGGKGFEKKYNDFWFAYHKDAGWERTEIPTGNALSNTYSGPRSEALLFHSGENPEFIFLFGGKDEYGFVTDIWSYHITLRVLEKILEFKEISGLSDFASCTSQNYTNNLLFIYGGRTFSNPSSDIWVIDVIEKTINKYPQNEYPQRVALNSKIFYYNSELYQIWGTNEEEEIDPNIYKYNFTSLTWTKLNVDLGEFSPSLEPEIFIYNDFLFVYGGLNSGKKIYNRILRADLLLDPLKFEEVNISNYQVKYKPGITFDGEYFWLFGGKIDDNTNQLDYANINIIENTFNSTQFTYDFTYPEERIFSTLHLIDNKFAMFGGHNGAKYYNDLWLFDMIEGKWSPGENKGKVPSVRTSHAAGSQGDTLIVWGGEDANGYRNDIFLYNFITSIWHEIHPKNEAPSSRIGACGILIFPKFYILGGQTYVEVLNEIWEYDFNTKLYTKLPPYTESFYGGHCQLFKNKIYILGAKDKNYLGFPSIPFYDISTQLWDTRFYRSKSPYYCEGISILLSGNLLEYGGQLRNDRSIAKLFIYNDIKLVYQSPWLIWHVFAAGYTYSKSKLIFYGGGISEYFITPSHQRASNRFTYLHIEQIAKNLSLPLYCSEGSYLLSDYICEFCPQGSYASEIGENNCTLCPQGTFNSINGSTSKRQCYPCAEGFFNMYEGRKSCFPCPENYYCPIGSVEPEKAKPNFTEISIQPKSYQVPGYYSKIYYLFLLYATCSFVALLLVLLIVPFLRRKISIVDIFSNLHKRKVNLPLVFQKNAIGGFYTLSFFIFALVFFGLNAIQFFLLNITETKTLQPISVFQKDVGKFSTDFNISVTFHYYGGNCYNDTLNSINIETIGIIGNNIDVIIEKNDRDCKLSFYCKDCSISSQNKVTFKSVEENCFTKAISLDISSVSSVPESLSIMGKTIEAETNKIFIGETPSEFSYSFTPSIFYSSLSAFPSSGSGYFLSEYSPPITGSTFQIEELAEVSGLSVLLHINQRNFGLFIERKENQGLLIIISAFTGLLSGTFSIVGVLVFITDKTYDSVIEKNHEKQKFKLILIKRLNLSFFSDLKEHIRPNFQERQNSFSFRFSFKK
;
A
#
# COMPACT_ATOMS: atom_id res chain seq x y z
N MET A 1 5.64 58.93 -43.73
CA MET A 1 6.97 58.51 -43.26
C MET A 1 7.34 59.03 -41.86
N ALA A 2 7.06 60.29 -41.47
CA ALA A 2 7.35 60.77 -40.10
C ALA A 2 6.44 60.19 -38.99
N ILE A 3 5.24 59.71 -39.32
CA ILE A 3 4.30 59.08 -38.36
C ILE A 3 4.69 57.60 -38.09
N PHE A 4 5.44 56.95 -39.00
CA PHE A 4 5.91 55.58 -38.82
C PHE A 4 7.12 55.48 -37.87
N TRP A 5 7.94 56.53 -37.78
CA TRP A 5 9.08 56.58 -36.86
C TRP A 5 8.70 56.92 -35.40
N GLY A 6 7.56 57.60 -35.19
CA GLY A 6 7.06 57.91 -33.84
C GLY A 6 6.55 56.69 -33.06
N LEU A 7 6.16 55.62 -33.75
CA LEU A 7 5.73 54.35 -33.13
C LEU A 7 6.91 53.44 -32.73
N PHE A 8 8.05 53.55 -33.41
CA PHE A 8 9.25 52.77 -33.08
C PHE A 8 10.00 53.31 -31.85
N LEU A 9 9.94 54.63 -31.59
CA LEU A 9 10.64 55.24 -30.45
C LEU A 9 9.94 55.05 -29.09
N CYS A 10 8.66 54.66 -29.05
CA CYS A 10 7.98 54.24 -27.82
C CYS A 10 8.21 52.75 -27.46
N LEU A 11 8.85 51.96 -28.33
CA LEU A 11 9.24 50.58 -28.05
C LEU A 11 10.64 50.46 -27.43
N GLY A 12 11.33 51.60 -27.24
CA GLY A 12 12.75 51.68 -26.83
C GLY A 12 13.02 51.73 -25.33
N ALA A 13 12.09 51.31 -24.47
CA ALA A 13 12.34 51.16 -23.04
C ALA A 13 11.43 50.09 -22.41
N TYR A 14 11.44 48.87 -22.96
CA TYR A 14 11.03 47.74 -22.14
C TYR A 14 12.10 47.53 -21.06
N PRO A 15 11.77 47.65 -19.76
CA PRO A 15 12.67 47.14 -18.73
C PRO A 15 12.94 45.68 -19.08
N LYS A 16 14.21 45.24 -19.06
CA LYS A 16 14.61 43.85 -19.27
C LYS A 16 13.56 42.95 -18.63
N SER A 17 12.73 42.28 -19.44
CA SER A 17 11.65 41.46 -18.93
C SER A 17 12.29 40.30 -18.20
N VAL A 18 12.23 40.32 -16.86
CA VAL A 18 12.56 39.13 -16.07
C VAL A 18 11.46 38.12 -16.39
N SER A 19 11.75 37.19 -17.31
CA SER A 19 10.86 36.06 -17.56
C SER A 19 10.95 35.13 -16.35
N TYR A 20 9.90 35.09 -15.52
CA TYR A 20 9.77 34.09 -14.45
C TYR A 20 9.43 32.69 -14.98
N LEU A 21 9.13 32.63 -16.28
CA LEU A 21 8.73 31.45 -17.01
C LEU A 21 9.97 30.88 -17.69
N GLU A 22 10.27 29.62 -17.39
CA GLU A 22 11.37 28.89 -18.02
C GLU A 22 10.84 27.54 -18.49
N SER A 23 11.24 27.14 -19.70
CA SER A 23 10.99 25.78 -20.13
C SER A 23 11.74 24.84 -19.20
N MET A 24 11.11 23.75 -18.80
CA MET A 24 11.75 22.84 -17.88
C MET A 24 12.90 22.16 -18.60
N THR A 25 14.08 22.68 -18.30
CA THR A 25 15.29 22.28 -18.95
C THR A 25 15.71 20.86 -18.52
N PRO A 26 16.47 20.21 -19.39
CA PRO A 26 17.07 20.84 -20.54
C PRO A 26 15.98 20.88 -21.63
N ASN A 27 15.83 22.06 -22.25
CA ASN A 27 14.83 22.49 -23.23
C ASN A 27 14.85 21.61 -24.53
N TRP A 28 14.92 20.30 -24.33
CA TRP A 28 15.65 19.33 -25.14
C TRP A 28 14.74 18.19 -25.56
N THR A 29 13.41 18.29 -25.40
CA THR A 29 12.49 17.30 -25.96
C THR A 29 12.65 17.35 -27.47
N PRO A 30 13.39 16.41 -28.07
CA PRO A 30 13.50 16.36 -29.51
C PRO A 30 12.12 16.02 -30.06
N PRO A 31 11.93 16.12 -31.39
CA PRO A 31 10.72 15.64 -32.02
C PRO A 31 10.43 14.18 -31.63
N GLU A 32 9.19 13.74 -31.79
CA GLU A 32 8.85 12.34 -31.53
C GLU A 32 9.71 11.42 -32.41
N LYS A 33 9.99 10.20 -31.94
CA LYS A 33 10.81 9.22 -32.67
C LYS A 33 10.29 9.00 -34.09
N ARG A 34 11.13 9.31 -35.07
CA ARG A 34 10.72 9.38 -36.48
C ARG A 34 11.86 9.05 -37.44
N ASN A 35 11.52 8.53 -38.62
CA ASN A 35 12.46 8.32 -39.72
C ASN A 35 11.98 9.04 -41.00
N GLY A 36 12.88 9.21 -41.96
CA GLY A 36 12.63 9.95 -43.19
C GLY A 36 12.25 11.41 -42.94
N SER A 37 12.84 12.04 -41.93
CA SER A 37 12.64 13.48 -41.70
C SER A 37 13.61 14.26 -42.57
N SER A 38 13.19 15.43 -43.04
CA SER A 38 14.08 16.35 -43.74
C SER A 38 14.90 17.11 -42.69
N LEU A 39 16.20 17.25 -42.90
CA LEU A 39 17.08 18.02 -42.04
C LEU A 39 17.82 19.05 -42.88
N TYR A 40 17.86 20.29 -42.40
CA TYR A 40 18.58 21.39 -43.04
C TYR A 40 19.31 22.20 -41.97
N THR A 41 20.44 22.80 -42.31
CA THR A 41 21.22 23.66 -41.40
C THR A 41 21.35 25.06 -41.96
N LEU A 42 21.14 26.06 -41.11
CA LEU A 42 21.30 27.47 -41.43
C LEU A 42 21.98 28.16 -40.23
N ASP A 43 23.23 28.59 -40.43
CA ASP A 43 24.07 29.17 -39.38
C ASP A 43 24.13 28.28 -38.11
N ASP A 44 23.64 28.78 -36.97
CA ASP A 44 23.61 28.09 -35.67
C ASP A 44 22.31 27.26 -35.46
N ILE A 45 21.51 27.02 -36.50
CA ILE A 45 20.16 26.44 -36.40
C ILE A 45 19.97 25.24 -37.33
N LEU A 46 19.58 24.11 -36.75
CA LEU A 46 19.14 22.91 -37.45
C LEU A 46 17.63 22.89 -37.56
N ILE A 47 17.11 22.56 -38.73
CA ILE A 47 15.69 22.61 -39.04
C ILE A 47 15.26 21.22 -39.49
N VAL A 48 14.38 20.61 -38.71
CA VAL A 48 13.78 19.31 -38.98
C VAL A 48 12.35 19.51 -39.45
N PHE A 49 11.96 18.84 -40.52
CA PHE A 49 10.59 18.82 -40.99
C PHE A 49 10.06 17.40 -41.20
N GLY A 50 8.82 17.20 -40.77
CA GLY A 50 8.03 16.02 -41.09
C GLY A 50 8.63 14.71 -40.60
N GLY A 51 8.54 13.68 -41.42
CA GLY A 51 8.98 12.33 -41.09
C GLY A 51 7.82 11.38 -40.76
N LYS A 52 8.16 10.11 -40.55
CA LYS A 52 7.22 9.03 -40.25
C LYS A 52 7.51 8.45 -38.87
N GLY A 53 6.51 8.51 -38.00
CA GLY A 53 6.48 7.80 -36.72
C GLY A 53 5.91 6.40 -36.86
N PHE A 54 5.55 5.78 -35.74
CA PHE A 54 4.95 4.44 -35.74
C PHE A 54 3.51 4.44 -36.31
N GLU A 55 2.65 5.35 -35.83
CA GLU A 55 1.22 5.42 -36.21
C GLU A 55 0.89 6.51 -37.25
N LYS A 56 1.71 7.57 -37.35
CA LYS A 56 1.41 8.76 -38.16
C LYS A 56 2.64 9.35 -38.87
N LYS A 57 2.38 10.14 -39.92
CA LYS A 57 3.37 11.06 -40.51
C LYS A 57 3.23 12.44 -39.87
N TYR A 58 4.32 13.21 -39.88
CA TYR A 58 4.36 14.53 -39.28
C TYR A 58 4.42 15.64 -40.34
N ASN A 59 4.00 16.85 -39.96
CA ASN A 59 4.01 18.08 -40.78
C ASN A 59 4.55 19.28 -40.00
N ASP A 60 5.29 19.03 -38.92
CA ASP A 60 5.81 20.05 -38.02
C ASP A 60 7.23 20.44 -38.40
N PHE A 61 7.57 21.71 -38.14
CA PHE A 61 8.95 22.20 -38.18
C PHE A 61 9.50 22.29 -36.78
N TRP A 62 10.70 21.76 -36.61
CA TRP A 62 11.46 21.79 -35.37
C TRP A 62 12.82 22.44 -35.61
N PHE A 63 13.26 23.24 -34.65
CA PHE A 63 14.47 24.03 -34.68
C PHE A 63 15.36 23.57 -33.53
N ALA A 64 16.55 23.08 -33.84
CA ALA A 64 17.58 22.74 -32.86
C ALA A 64 18.70 23.78 -32.92
N TYR A 65 19.04 24.38 -31.77
CA TYR A 65 20.07 25.43 -31.69
C TYR A 65 21.43 24.84 -31.28
N HIS A 66 22.49 25.16 -32.02
CA HIS A 66 23.84 24.59 -31.83
C HIS A 66 24.42 24.81 -30.41
N LYS A 67 24.13 25.95 -29.78
CA LYS A 67 24.79 26.36 -28.51
C LYS A 67 24.28 25.60 -27.28
N ASP A 68 22.98 25.32 -27.23
CA ASP A 68 22.32 24.84 -26.01
C ASP A 68 21.57 23.52 -26.22
N ALA A 69 21.66 22.92 -27.42
CA ALA A 69 20.92 21.72 -27.85
C ALA A 69 19.40 21.80 -27.62
N GLY A 70 18.87 23.02 -27.55
CA GLY A 70 17.46 23.29 -27.32
C GLY A 70 16.65 23.00 -28.57
N TRP A 71 15.53 22.32 -28.40
CA TRP A 71 14.55 22.05 -29.45
C TRP A 71 13.37 23.00 -29.31
N GLU A 72 12.96 23.59 -30.42
CA GLU A 72 11.77 24.41 -30.50
C GLU A 72 10.90 23.96 -31.67
N ARG A 73 9.63 23.66 -31.40
CA ARG A 73 8.66 23.40 -32.45
C ARG A 73 8.02 24.72 -32.88
N THR A 74 7.97 24.97 -34.19
CA THR A 74 7.07 26.02 -34.70
C THR A 74 5.71 25.44 -35.02
N GLU A 75 4.70 26.15 -34.57
CA GLU A 75 3.31 25.79 -34.79
C GLU A 75 2.88 26.40 -36.12
N ILE A 76 2.73 25.56 -37.14
CA ILE A 76 2.16 25.99 -38.41
C ILE A 76 0.65 26.15 -38.19
N PRO A 77 0.04 27.31 -38.52
CA PRO A 77 -1.38 27.55 -38.33
C PRO A 77 -2.21 26.54 -39.11
N THR A 78 -2.91 25.66 -38.40
CA THR A 78 -3.91 24.76 -38.99
C THR A 78 -5.29 25.40 -38.85
N GLY A 79 -5.58 26.35 -39.73
CA GLY A 79 -6.89 26.99 -39.84
C GLY A 79 -7.55 26.69 -41.18
N ASN A 80 -8.81 26.27 -41.16
CA ASN A 80 -9.67 25.98 -42.32
C ASN A 80 -10.03 27.20 -43.20
N ALA A 81 -9.17 28.22 -43.29
CA ALA A 81 -9.47 29.44 -44.04
C ALA A 81 -8.53 29.73 -45.22
N LEU A 82 -7.38 29.07 -45.35
CA LEU A 82 -6.52 29.22 -46.53
C LEU A 82 -5.83 27.89 -46.85
N SER A 83 -6.18 27.26 -47.97
CA SER A 83 -5.51 26.07 -48.54
C SER A 83 -4.00 26.28 -48.82
N ASN A 84 -3.50 27.50 -48.61
CA ASN A 84 -2.17 27.94 -48.97
C ASN A 84 -1.20 28.01 -47.77
N THR A 85 -1.58 27.58 -46.56
CA THR A 85 -0.70 27.62 -45.36
C THR A 85 -0.49 26.27 -44.69
N TYR A 86 -0.93 25.16 -45.32
CA TYR A 86 -0.88 23.82 -44.74
C TYR A 86 -0.38 22.78 -45.75
N SER A 87 0.84 22.25 -45.54
CA SER A 87 1.43 21.22 -46.41
C SER A 87 0.92 19.81 -46.17
N GLY A 88 0.23 19.54 -45.07
CA GLY A 88 -0.11 18.15 -44.70
C GLY A 88 1.09 17.29 -44.29
N PRO A 89 0.82 16.13 -43.66
CA PRO A 89 1.85 15.23 -43.10
C PRO A 89 2.58 14.45 -44.18
N ARG A 90 3.92 14.48 -44.12
CA ARG A 90 4.77 13.86 -45.14
C ARG A 90 6.13 13.44 -44.60
N SER A 91 6.69 12.40 -45.19
CA SER A 91 8.07 11.92 -44.94
C SER A 91 8.90 12.04 -46.22
N GLU A 92 10.22 12.02 -46.09
CA GLU A 92 11.16 12.01 -47.22
C GLU A 92 11.00 13.23 -48.14
N ALA A 93 10.60 14.37 -47.58
CA ALA A 93 10.55 15.62 -48.31
C ALA A 93 11.96 16.21 -48.46
N LEU A 94 12.14 17.13 -49.40
CA LEU A 94 13.38 17.87 -49.55
C LEU A 94 13.25 19.25 -48.92
N LEU A 95 14.15 19.58 -48.00
CA LEU A 95 14.35 20.95 -47.51
C LEU A 95 15.59 21.53 -48.17
N PHE A 96 15.46 22.75 -48.69
CA PHE A 96 16.58 23.47 -49.29
C PHE A 96 16.37 24.98 -49.17
N HIS A 97 17.44 25.72 -49.41
CA HIS A 97 17.48 27.18 -49.31
C HIS A 97 17.81 27.79 -50.68
N SER A 98 17.40 29.03 -50.91
CA SER A 98 17.78 29.80 -52.10
C SER A 98 18.79 30.86 -51.73
N GLY A 99 19.93 30.89 -52.43
CA GLY A 99 20.97 31.89 -52.24
C GLY A 99 20.53 33.34 -52.47
N GLU A 100 19.39 33.57 -53.13
CA GLU A 100 18.85 34.91 -53.39
C GLU A 100 17.97 35.44 -52.24
N ASN A 101 17.42 34.58 -51.38
CA ASN A 101 16.49 34.96 -50.32
C ASN A 101 16.82 34.23 -49.00
N PRO A 102 17.73 34.79 -48.17
CA PRO A 102 18.18 34.15 -46.93
C PRO A 102 17.08 33.83 -45.92
N GLU A 103 15.96 34.57 -45.95
CA GLU A 103 14.88 34.46 -44.98
C GLU A 103 13.90 33.29 -45.25
N PHE A 104 14.02 32.60 -46.39
CA PHE A 104 13.10 31.55 -46.83
C PHE A 104 13.76 30.18 -46.99
N ILE A 105 13.08 29.16 -46.49
CA ILE A 105 13.40 27.75 -46.75
C ILE A 105 12.28 27.14 -47.59
N PHE A 106 12.66 26.36 -48.59
CA PHE A 106 11.72 25.70 -49.48
C PHE A 106 11.57 24.24 -49.07
N LEU A 107 10.32 23.80 -49.06
CA LEU A 107 9.92 22.42 -48.83
C LEU A 107 9.31 21.89 -50.13
N PHE A 108 9.91 20.85 -50.69
CA PHE A 108 9.40 20.19 -51.88
C PHE A 108 9.06 18.72 -51.63
N GLY A 109 7.89 18.33 -52.14
CA GLY A 109 7.50 16.95 -52.31
C GLY A 109 7.50 16.13 -51.02
N GLY A 110 7.85 14.85 -51.13
CA GLY A 110 7.77 13.85 -50.06
C GLY A 110 6.63 12.86 -50.28
N LYS A 111 6.40 12.00 -49.29
CA LYS A 111 5.36 10.96 -49.28
C LYS A 111 4.31 11.27 -48.21
N ASP A 112 3.05 11.47 -48.57
CA ASP A 112 1.90 11.57 -47.66
C ASP A 112 1.23 10.19 -47.45
N GLU A 113 0.01 10.13 -46.88
CA GLU A 113 -0.71 8.86 -46.69
C GLU A 113 -1.15 8.19 -48.00
N TYR A 114 -1.26 8.95 -49.10
CA TYR A 114 -1.78 8.50 -50.39
C TYR A 114 -0.69 8.27 -51.43
N GLY A 115 0.54 8.76 -51.22
CA GLY A 115 1.67 8.57 -52.12
C GLY A 115 2.60 9.76 -52.16
N PHE A 116 3.23 10.00 -53.32
CA PHE A 116 4.10 11.16 -53.50
C PHE A 116 3.31 12.43 -53.75
N VAL A 117 3.77 13.52 -53.14
CA VAL A 117 3.28 14.88 -53.38
C VAL A 117 4.32 15.69 -54.16
N THR A 118 3.88 16.63 -54.98
CA THR A 118 4.72 17.41 -55.92
C THR A 118 4.54 18.92 -55.76
N ASP A 119 4.04 19.34 -54.61
CA ASP A 119 3.87 20.74 -54.23
C ASP A 119 5.15 21.33 -53.64
N ILE A 120 5.30 22.65 -53.83
CA ILE A 120 6.39 23.46 -53.25
C ILE A 120 5.81 24.46 -52.26
N TRP A 121 6.44 24.54 -51.10
CA TRP A 121 6.13 25.46 -50.04
C TRP A 121 7.34 26.32 -49.70
N SER A 122 7.11 27.59 -49.36
CA SER A 122 8.11 28.49 -48.77
C SER A 122 7.79 28.71 -47.31
N TYR A 123 8.78 28.51 -46.45
CA TYR A 123 8.72 28.78 -45.03
C TYR A 123 9.59 30.01 -44.72
N HIS A 124 8.97 31.06 -44.18
CA HIS A 124 9.69 32.26 -43.74
C HIS A 124 10.21 32.06 -42.31
N ILE A 125 11.53 32.07 -42.13
CA ILE A 125 12.18 31.70 -40.86
C ILE A 125 11.80 32.66 -39.73
N THR A 126 11.92 33.98 -39.96
CA THR A 126 11.66 35.00 -38.93
C THR A 126 10.17 35.15 -38.59
N LEU A 127 9.30 35.11 -39.61
CA LEU A 127 7.85 35.26 -39.42
C LEU A 127 7.14 33.96 -39.03
N ARG A 128 7.80 32.80 -39.19
CA ARG A 128 7.27 31.46 -38.94
C ARG A 128 6.00 31.13 -39.74
N VAL A 129 5.92 31.67 -40.95
CA VAL A 129 4.78 31.49 -41.86
C VAL A 129 5.16 30.52 -42.96
N LEU A 130 4.29 29.52 -43.19
CA LEU A 130 4.38 28.61 -44.33
C LEU A 130 3.39 29.05 -45.41
N GLU A 131 3.85 29.16 -46.65
CA GLU A 131 3.03 29.53 -47.81
C GLU A 131 3.23 28.56 -48.97
N LYS A 132 2.14 28.17 -49.64
CA LYS A 132 2.18 27.35 -50.85
C LYS A 132 2.58 28.21 -52.03
N ILE A 133 3.65 27.83 -52.72
CA ILE A 133 4.14 28.56 -53.88
C ILE A 133 3.45 28.08 -55.15
N LEU A 134 3.48 26.76 -55.39
CA LEU A 134 2.92 26.09 -56.58
C LEU A 134 2.66 24.61 -56.33
N GLU A 135 1.82 24.03 -57.19
CA GLU A 135 1.62 22.59 -57.35
C GLU A 135 1.70 22.25 -58.83
N PHE A 136 2.66 21.41 -59.21
CA PHE A 136 2.86 20.99 -60.60
C PHE A 136 2.05 19.73 -60.89
N LYS A 137 0.90 19.90 -61.56
CA LYS A 137 0.03 18.80 -61.98
C LYS A 137 0.64 17.95 -63.08
N GLU A 138 1.62 18.48 -63.81
CA GLU A 138 2.34 17.79 -64.89
C GLU A 138 3.14 16.58 -64.39
N ILE A 139 3.51 16.57 -63.10
CA ILE A 139 4.21 15.45 -62.44
C ILE A 139 3.22 14.54 -61.67
N SER A 140 1.92 14.88 -61.63
CA SER A 140 0.93 14.15 -60.84
C SER A 140 0.69 12.73 -61.38
N GLY A 141 0.64 11.75 -60.47
CA GLY A 141 0.39 10.33 -60.79
C GLY A 141 1.49 9.36 -60.39
N LEU A 142 2.60 9.83 -59.80
CA LEU A 142 3.66 8.98 -59.27
C LEU A 142 3.21 8.30 -57.94
N SER A 143 2.94 7.00 -57.98
CA SER A 143 2.61 6.15 -56.85
C SER A 143 3.82 5.79 -55.98
N ASP A 144 5.03 5.72 -56.55
CA ASP A 144 6.23 5.27 -55.83
C ASP A 144 7.56 5.86 -56.38
N PHE A 145 8.57 5.98 -55.50
CA PHE A 145 10.01 6.27 -55.69
C PHE A 145 10.49 7.31 -56.72
N ALA A 146 9.97 8.53 -56.71
CA ALA A 146 10.66 9.66 -57.34
C ALA A 146 11.85 10.10 -56.46
N SER A 147 13.09 10.02 -56.97
CA SER A 147 14.22 10.65 -56.29
C SER A 147 14.28 12.11 -56.70
N CYS A 148 14.55 13.00 -55.74
CA CYS A 148 14.77 14.41 -56.01
C CYS A 148 16.06 14.89 -55.35
N THR A 149 16.69 15.87 -55.97
CA THR A 149 17.89 16.54 -55.48
C THR A 149 17.88 17.99 -55.96
N SER A 150 18.54 18.89 -55.24
CA SER A 150 18.78 20.26 -55.70
C SER A 150 20.25 20.45 -56.07
N GLN A 151 20.52 21.28 -57.08
CA GLN A 151 21.88 21.76 -57.32
C GLN A 151 22.31 22.59 -56.12
N ASN A 152 23.61 22.52 -55.74
CA ASN A 152 24.29 23.33 -54.70
C ASN A 152 23.40 24.42 -54.11
N TYR A 153 23.25 24.44 -52.77
CA TYR A 153 22.39 25.28 -51.92
C TYR A 153 22.26 26.80 -52.24
N THR A 154 22.85 27.27 -53.34
CA THR A 154 22.80 28.60 -53.92
C THR A 154 21.94 28.70 -55.19
N ASN A 155 21.62 27.61 -55.90
CA ASN A 155 20.91 27.66 -57.20
C ASN A 155 19.48 27.11 -57.12
N ASN A 156 18.54 27.81 -57.74
CA ASN A 156 17.08 27.60 -57.62
C ASN A 156 16.53 26.40 -58.41
N LEU A 157 17.39 25.44 -58.78
CA LEU A 157 17.03 24.31 -59.65
C LEU A 157 16.87 23.01 -58.85
N LEU A 158 15.72 22.38 -59.07
CA LEU A 158 15.34 21.11 -58.47
C LEU A 158 15.24 20.05 -59.57
N PHE A 159 15.94 18.93 -59.39
CA PHE A 159 15.96 17.81 -60.31
C PHE A 159 15.13 16.66 -59.73
N ILE A 160 14.27 16.08 -60.55
CA ILE A 160 13.45 14.93 -60.22
C ILE A 160 13.70 13.86 -61.25
N TYR A 161 13.97 12.64 -60.79
CA TYR A 161 14.20 11.50 -61.66
C TYR A 161 13.44 10.28 -61.17
N GLY A 162 12.84 9.58 -62.14
CA GLY A 162 12.28 8.27 -61.92
C GLY A 162 10.93 8.26 -61.21
N GLY A 163 10.61 7.10 -60.67
CA GLY A 163 9.36 6.82 -59.96
C GLY A 163 8.43 5.88 -60.73
N ARG A 164 7.24 5.67 -60.19
CA ARG A 164 6.23 4.76 -60.74
C ARG A 164 4.93 5.49 -60.88
N THR A 165 4.34 5.53 -62.06
CA THR A 165 2.94 5.92 -62.21
C THR A 165 2.01 4.76 -61.87
N PHE A 166 0.72 5.01 -61.63
CA PHE A 166 -0.27 3.95 -61.36
C PHE A 166 -0.24 2.76 -62.33
N SER A 167 0.21 2.96 -63.58
CA SER A 167 0.29 1.92 -64.60
C SER A 167 1.72 1.47 -64.94
N ASN A 168 2.72 2.38 -65.00
CA ASN A 168 4.08 2.06 -65.46
C ASN A 168 5.16 2.85 -64.70
N PRO A 169 6.38 2.31 -64.54
CA PRO A 169 7.52 3.11 -64.12
C PRO A 169 7.84 4.26 -65.08
N SER A 170 8.36 5.36 -64.52
CA SER A 170 8.86 6.52 -65.25
C SER A 170 10.37 6.57 -65.17
N SER A 171 11.00 7.00 -66.26
CA SER A 171 12.42 7.36 -66.33
C SER A 171 12.61 8.84 -66.67
N ASP A 172 11.55 9.64 -66.55
CA ASP A 172 11.60 11.05 -66.93
C ASP A 172 12.52 11.86 -66.01
N ILE A 173 13.26 12.81 -66.59
CA ILE A 173 14.00 13.84 -65.87
C ILE A 173 13.20 15.13 -65.93
N TRP A 174 12.80 15.64 -64.77
CA TRP A 174 12.16 16.93 -64.62
C TRP A 174 13.09 17.90 -63.93
N VAL A 175 13.14 19.13 -64.43
CA VAL A 175 13.89 20.23 -63.83
C VAL A 175 12.91 21.35 -63.53
N ILE A 176 12.84 21.74 -62.26
CA ILE A 176 11.99 22.83 -61.78
C ILE A 176 12.88 24.00 -61.40
N ASP A 177 12.59 25.16 -61.94
CA ASP A 177 13.11 26.42 -61.43
C ASP A 177 12.12 26.99 -60.41
N VAL A 178 12.55 27.04 -59.16
CA VAL A 178 11.70 27.39 -58.01
C VAL A 178 11.39 28.89 -57.97
N ILE A 179 12.29 29.75 -58.48
CA ILE A 179 12.09 31.20 -58.52
C ILE A 179 11.28 31.60 -59.75
N GLU A 180 11.68 31.11 -60.92
CA GLU A 180 10.97 31.39 -62.18
C GLU A 180 9.64 30.63 -62.28
N LYS A 181 9.41 29.66 -61.37
CA LYS A 181 8.18 28.86 -61.29
C LYS A 181 7.91 28.08 -62.58
N THR A 182 8.98 27.63 -63.23
CA THR A 182 8.92 26.89 -64.50
C THR A 182 9.30 25.42 -64.31
N ILE A 183 8.75 24.56 -65.16
CA ILE A 183 9.03 23.13 -65.19
C ILE A 183 9.42 22.71 -66.61
N ASN A 184 10.53 21.99 -66.74
CA ASN A 184 11.03 21.48 -68.01
C ASN A 184 11.26 19.96 -67.94
N LYS A 185 10.82 19.24 -68.97
CA LYS A 185 11.06 17.80 -69.14
C LYS A 185 12.23 17.59 -70.10
N TYR A 186 13.23 16.81 -69.69
CA TYR A 186 14.40 16.50 -70.51
C TYR A 186 14.28 15.12 -71.19
N PRO A 187 14.63 14.99 -72.48
CA PRO A 187 14.51 13.73 -73.23
C PRO A 187 15.61 12.72 -72.88
N GLN A 188 15.26 11.42 -72.99
CA GLN A 188 16.20 10.31 -72.91
C GLN A 188 16.50 9.78 -74.31
N ASN A 189 17.73 9.95 -74.80
CA ASN A 189 18.10 9.53 -76.16
C ASN A 189 18.69 8.11 -76.26
N GLU A 190 18.52 7.23 -75.26
CA GLU A 190 19.05 5.86 -75.30
C GLU A 190 18.03 4.76 -74.96
N TYR A 191 18.23 3.59 -75.59
CA TYR A 191 17.51 2.33 -75.44
C TYR A 191 18.46 1.30 -74.78
N PRO A 192 18.03 0.48 -73.80
CA PRO A 192 16.68 0.37 -73.25
C PRO A 192 16.35 1.45 -72.21
N GLN A 193 15.04 1.74 -72.06
CA GLN A 193 14.50 2.58 -71.00
C GLN A 193 14.90 2.02 -69.63
N ARG A 194 15.72 2.79 -68.91
CA ARG A 194 16.16 2.41 -67.57
C ARG A 194 15.14 2.86 -66.55
N VAL A 195 14.40 1.90 -66.04
CA VAL A 195 13.57 2.10 -64.86
C VAL A 195 14.43 1.81 -63.65
N ALA A 196 14.72 2.83 -62.85
CA ALA A 196 15.43 2.65 -61.59
C ALA A 196 14.55 3.17 -60.45
N LEU A 197 13.63 2.30 -60.00
CA LEU A 197 12.89 2.50 -58.76
C LEU A 197 13.89 2.45 -57.58
N ASN A 198 13.61 3.12 -56.46
CA ASN A 198 14.52 3.16 -55.29
C ASN A 198 15.94 3.70 -55.58
N SER A 199 16.16 4.32 -56.74
CA SER A 199 17.43 4.96 -57.08
C SER A 199 17.56 6.28 -56.33
N LYS A 200 18.80 6.76 -56.20
CA LYS A 200 19.06 8.11 -55.70
C LYS A 200 19.87 8.88 -56.72
N ILE A 201 19.56 10.17 -56.82
CA ILE A 201 20.23 11.09 -57.74
C ILE A 201 20.98 12.17 -56.98
N PHE A 202 22.08 12.64 -57.55
CA PHE A 202 22.80 13.81 -57.08
C PHE A 202 23.35 14.60 -58.26
N TYR A 203 23.45 15.92 -58.11
CA TYR A 203 23.99 16.78 -59.15
C TYR A 203 25.42 17.22 -58.77
N TYR A 204 26.37 17.03 -59.67
CA TYR A 204 27.79 17.35 -59.44
C TYR A 204 28.46 17.75 -60.76
N ASN A 205 29.33 18.76 -60.74
CA ASN A 205 30.07 19.25 -61.92
C ASN A 205 29.24 19.40 -63.21
N SER A 206 28.06 20.01 -63.09
CA SER A 206 27.13 20.25 -64.20
C SER A 206 26.51 19.00 -64.85
N GLU A 207 26.64 17.83 -64.22
CA GLU A 207 26.08 16.56 -64.65
C GLU A 207 25.17 15.98 -63.54
N LEU A 208 24.13 15.23 -63.93
CA LEU A 208 23.24 14.55 -62.99
C LEU A 208 23.64 13.08 -62.89
N TYR A 209 23.94 12.61 -61.69
CA TYR A 209 24.33 11.24 -61.44
C TYR A 209 23.14 10.46 -60.86
N GLN A 210 23.00 9.21 -61.29
CA GLN A 210 22.09 8.22 -60.73
C GLN A 210 22.94 7.07 -60.19
N ILE A 211 22.76 6.75 -58.91
CA ILE A 211 23.38 5.58 -58.29
C ILE A 211 22.30 4.57 -57.91
N TRP A 212 22.55 3.34 -58.37
CA TRP A 212 21.77 2.15 -58.07
C TRP A 212 20.26 2.31 -58.32
N GLY A 213 19.50 1.33 -57.87
CA GLY A 213 18.05 1.25 -58.03
C GLY A 213 17.63 -0.16 -58.42
N THR A 214 16.34 -0.34 -58.66
CA THR A 214 15.75 -1.61 -59.07
C THR A 214 15.00 -1.48 -60.38
N ASN A 215 15.08 -2.53 -61.20
CA ASN A 215 14.22 -2.69 -62.37
C ASN A 215 12.78 -3.07 -61.96
N GLU A 216 11.90 -3.33 -62.94
CA GLU A 216 10.51 -3.75 -62.71
C GLU A 216 10.40 -5.09 -61.96
N GLU A 217 11.44 -5.93 -62.01
CA GLU A 217 11.50 -7.25 -61.36
C GLU A 217 12.11 -7.19 -59.94
N GLU A 218 12.30 -5.99 -59.38
CA GLU A 218 12.99 -5.72 -58.10
C GLU A 218 14.47 -6.16 -58.05
N GLU A 219 15.11 -6.42 -59.19
CA GLU A 219 16.54 -6.73 -59.25
C GLU A 219 17.38 -5.45 -59.12
N ILE A 220 18.40 -5.48 -58.26
CA ILE A 220 19.25 -4.32 -57.97
C ILE A 220 20.25 -4.10 -59.11
N ASP A 221 20.24 -2.90 -59.71
CA ASP A 221 21.27 -2.44 -60.64
C ASP A 221 22.48 -1.90 -59.86
N PRO A 222 23.66 -2.55 -59.90
CA PRO A 222 24.84 -2.09 -59.17
C PRO A 222 25.57 -0.91 -59.85
N ASN A 223 25.11 -0.45 -61.01
CA ASN A 223 25.81 0.54 -61.82
C ASN A 223 25.51 1.99 -61.40
N ILE A 224 26.42 2.89 -61.77
CA ILE A 224 26.27 4.34 -61.64
C ILE A 224 26.27 4.95 -63.03
N TYR A 225 25.36 5.89 -63.25
CA TYR A 225 25.20 6.57 -64.52
C TYR A 225 25.29 8.07 -64.32
N LYS A 226 25.82 8.78 -65.31
CA LYS A 226 25.78 10.24 -65.35
C LYS A 226 25.09 10.75 -66.62
N TYR A 227 24.24 11.74 -66.46
CA TYR A 227 23.47 12.40 -67.51
C TYR A 227 24.08 13.76 -67.81
N ASN A 228 24.36 13.99 -69.09
CA ASN A 228 24.88 15.25 -69.57
C ASN A 228 23.76 16.06 -70.23
N PHE A 229 23.45 17.22 -69.66
CA PHE A 229 22.37 18.10 -70.15
C PHE A 229 22.68 18.76 -71.50
N THR A 230 23.94 18.77 -71.94
CA THR A 230 24.34 19.33 -73.25
C THR A 230 24.16 18.30 -74.37
N SER A 231 24.61 17.06 -74.15
CA SER A 231 24.47 15.97 -75.13
C SER A 231 23.14 15.22 -75.03
N LEU A 232 22.38 15.42 -73.95
CA LEU A 232 21.12 14.74 -73.66
C LEU A 232 21.25 13.21 -73.63
N THR A 233 22.39 12.71 -73.16
CA THR A 233 22.72 11.28 -73.10
C THR A 233 23.17 10.85 -71.71
N TRP A 234 22.84 9.60 -71.36
CA TRP A 234 23.38 8.92 -70.19
C TRP A 234 24.70 8.25 -70.54
N THR A 235 25.65 8.25 -69.62
CA THR A 235 26.90 7.49 -69.74
C THR A 235 27.07 6.62 -68.51
N LYS A 236 27.37 5.33 -68.73
CA LYS A 236 27.67 4.38 -67.66
C LYS A 236 29.08 4.63 -67.17
N LEU A 237 29.23 4.77 -65.86
CA LEU A 237 30.54 4.88 -65.23
C LEU A 237 31.14 3.50 -65.01
N ASN A 238 32.46 3.44 -65.07
CA ASN A 238 33.22 2.26 -64.71
C ASN A 238 33.38 2.23 -63.19
N VAL A 239 32.78 1.24 -62.54
CA VAL A 239 32.67 1.14 -61.07
C VAL A 239 33.28 -0.16 -60.59
N ASP A 240 34.14 -0.08 -59.58
CA ASP A 240 34.72 -1.21 -58.87
C ASP A 240 34.16 -1.23 -57.43
N LEU A 241 33.20 -2.12 -57.19
CA LEU A 241 32.56 -2.31 -55.89
C LEU A 241 33.33 -3.27 -54.96
N GLY A 242 34.38 -3.95 -55.44
CA GLY A 242 35.09 -4.96 -54.65
C GLY A 242 34.16 -6.02 -54.05
N GLU A 243 34.19 -6.16 -52.71
CA GLU A 243 33.35 -7.09 -51.94
C GLU A 243 31.98 -6.51 -51.54
N PHE A 244 31.71 -5.24 -51.88
CA PHE A 244 30.51 -4.54 -51.45
C PHE A 244 29.32 -4.79 -52.40
N SER A 245 28.11 -4.79 -51.85
CA SER A 245 26.86 -4.88 -52.61
C SER A 245 26.14 -3.53 -52.62
N PRO A 246 25.42 -3.17 -53.70
CA PRO A 246 24.57 -1.98 -53.73
C PRO A 246 23.47 -2.06 -52.67
N SER A 247 23.11 -0.91 -52.10
CA SER A 247 21.98 -0.77 -51.17
C SER A 247 20.80 -0.05 -51.81
N LEU A 248 19.59 -0.35 -51.34
CA LEU A 248 18.36 0.29 -51.75
C LEU A 248 18.08 1.50 -50.87
N GLU A 249 17.60 2.58 -51.48
CA GLU A 249 17.31 3.85 -50.81
C GLU A 249 18.45 4.35 -49.90
N PRO A 250 19.72 4.39 -50.37
CA PRO A 250 20.81 4.97 -49.57
C PRO A 250 20.63 6.48 -49.43
N GLU A 251 21.22 7.06 -48.38
CA GLU A 251 21.43 8.51 -48.35
C GLU A 251 22.80 8.85 -48.95
N ILE A 252 22.88 9.95 -49.69
CA ILE A 252 24.08 10.32 -50.46
C ILE A 252 24.45 11.74 -50.12
N PHE A 253 25.75 11.96 -49.99
CA PHE A 253 26.32 13.30 -49.91
C PHE A 253 27.68 13.34 -50.59
N ILE A 254 28.07 14.53 -51.05
CA ILE A 254 29.37 14.78 -51.69
C ILE A 254 30.16 15.72 -50.80
N TYR A 255 31.41 15.38 -50.55
CA TYR A 255 32.32 16.21 -49.76
C TYR A 255 33.76 16.08 -50.28
N ASN A 256 34.36 17.21 -50.64
CA ASN A 256 35.70 17.29 -51.24
C ASN A 256 35.92 16.27 -52.38
N ASP A 257 34.99 16.25 -53.35
CA ASP A 257 35.01 15.37 -54.52
C ASP A 257 34.87 13.85 -54.22
N PHE A 258 34.66 13.48 -52.96
CA PHE A 258 34.26 12.12 -52.60
C PHE A 258 32.74 11.99 -52.57
N LEU A 259 32.24 10.95 -53.25
CA LEU A 259 30.88 10.45 -53.12
C LEU A 259 30.80 9.56 -51.87
N PHE A 260 29.95 9.92 -50.91
CA PHE A 260 29.64 9.08 -49.76
C PHE A 260 28.25 8.47 -49.92
N VAL A 261 28.17 7.17 -49.64
CA VAL A 261 26.93 6.39 -49.67
C VAL A 261 26.68 5.87 -48.26
N TYR A 262 25.64 6.42 -47.63
CA TYR A 262 25.26 6.14 -46.26
C TYR A 262 24.11 5.13 -46.21
N GLY A 263 24.40 3.96 -45.68
CA GLY A 263 23.40 2.97 -45.31
C GLY A 263 22.48 2.50 -46.43
N GLY A 264 21.18 2.43 -46.15
CA GLY A 264 20.14 1.85 -47.02
C GLY A 264 19.73 0.45 -46.60
N LEU A 265 19.09 -0.29 -47.51
CA LEU A 265 18.72 -1.70 -47.31
C LEU A 265 19.56 -2.61 -48.21
N ASN A 266 20.02 -3.74 -47.67
CA ASN A 266 20.63 -4.78 -48.50
C ASN A 266 19.57 -5.60 -49.26
N SER A 267 20.00 -6.54 -50.11
CA SER A 267 19.10 -7.43 -50.88
C SER A 267 18.13 -8.25 -50.02
N GLY A 268 18.45 -8.47 -48.73
CA GLY A 268 17.57 -9.13 -47.75
C GLY A 268 16.62 -8.18 -47.02
N LYS A 269 16.49 -6.91 -47.46
CA LYS A 269 15.71 -5.84 -46.81
C LYS A 269 16.11 -5.58 -45.35
N LYS A 270 17.35 -5.87 -44.99
CA LYS A 270 17.96 -5.52 -43.68
C LYS A 270 18.75 -4.22 -43.82
N ILE A 271 18.83 -3.46 -42.72
CA ILE A 271 19.60 -2.22 -42.67
C ILE A 271 21.07 -2.50 -43.00
N TYR A 272 21.57 -1.77 -43.99
CA TYR A 272 22.95 -1.85 -44.43
C TYR A 272 23.82 -0.98 -43.50
N ASN A 273 24.55 -1.62 -42.60
CA ASN A 273 25.29 -0.92 -41.54
C ASN A 273 26.71 -0.53 -41.98
N ARG A 274 26.84 0.14 -43.14
CA ARG A 274 28.13 0.58 -43.69
C ARG A 274 28.00 1.95 -44.34
N ILE A 275 29.10 2.70 -44.32
CA ILE A 275 29.27 3.92 -45.11
C ILE A 275 30.38 3.63 -46.11
N LEU A 276 30.08 3.82 -47.39
CA LEU A 276 31.05 3.65 -48.46
C LEU A 276 31.45 5.02 -49.01
N ARG A 277 32.68 5.16 -49.49
CA ARG A 277 33.12 6.34 -50.23
C ARG A 277 33.81 5.97 -51.53
N ALA A 278 33.73 6.86 -52.52
CA ALA A 278 34.45 6.75 -53.79
C ALA A 278 34.91 8.13 -54.26
N ASP A 279 36.11 8.23 -54.80
CA ASP A 279 36.64 9.46 -55.40
C ASP A 279 36.04 9.66 -56.80
N LEU A 280 35.29 10.77 -56.99
CA LEU A 280 34.63 11.08 -58.25
C LEU A 280 35.60 11.46 -59.39
N LEU A 281 36.87 11.71 -59.07
CA LEU A 281 37.90 12.06 -60.05
C LEU A 281 38.63 10.82 -60.62
N LEU A 282 38.42 9.63 -60.05
CA LEU A 282 39.06 8.39 -60.48
C LEU A 282 38.19 7.56 -61.45
N ASP A 283 38.84 6.90 -62.41
CA ASP A 283 38.25 5.89 -63.30
C ASP A 283 39.13 4.63 -63.30
N PRO A 284 38.64 3.46 -62.83
CA PRO A 284 37.31 3.21 -62.28
C PRO A 284 37.06 3.93 -60.96
N LEU A 285 35.79 4.24 -60.69
CA LEU A 285 35.29 4.64 -59.37
C LEU A 285 35.43 3.46 -58.40
N LYS A 286 36.43 3.53 -57.52
CA LYS A 286 36.69 2.51 -56.51
C LYS A 286 35.97 2.84 -55.22
N PHE A 287 35.13 1.93 -54.75
CA PHE A 287 34.48 2.06 -53.45
C PHE A 287 35.33 1.46 -52.33
N GLU A 288 35.45 2.20 -51.24
CA GLU A 288 36.06 1.75 -50.00
C GLU A 288 35.13 2.00 -48.80
N GLU A 289 35.24 1.17 -47.78
CA GLU A 289 34.48 1.31 -46.55
C GLU A 289 35.10 2.39 -45.66
N VAL A 290 34.27 3.26 -45.11
CA VAL A 290 34.70 4.28 -44.15
C VAL A 290 34.75 3.67 -42.75
N ASN A 291 35.83 3.89 -42.01
CA ASN A 291 35.96 3.41 -40.64
C ASN A 291 35.05 4.21 -39.70
N ILE A 292 34.00 3.57 -39.18
CA ILE A 292 33.02 4.21 -38.29
C ILE A 292 33.45 4.02 -36.84
N SER A 293 33.55 5.12 -36.08
CA SER A 293 33.77 5.08 -34.62
C SER A 293 32.60 5.71 -33.87
N ASN A 294 32.18 5.06 -32.76
CA ASN A 294 31.15 5.53 -31.84
C ASN A 294 29.75 5.74 -32.45
N TYR A 295 29.39 4.99 -33.49
CA TYR A 295 28.12 5.18 -34.19
C TYR A 295 27.59 3.92 -34.86
N GLN A 296 26.25 3.84 -34.94
CA GLN A 296 25.53 2.80 -35.66
C GLN A 296 24.73 3.45 -36.79
N VAL A 297 24.89 2.95 -38.02
CA VAL A 297 24.21 3.49 -39.20
C VAL A 297 22.72 3.26 -39.08
N LYS A 298 21.94 4.32 -39.29
CA LYS A 298 20.48 4.32 -39.16
C LYS A 298 19.85 4.28 -40.55
N TYR A 299 18.67 3.70 -40.66
CA TYR A 299 17.90 3.73 -41.90
C TYR A 299 17.06 5.00 -41.99
N LYS A 300 17.20 5.74 -43.10
CA LYS A 300 16.53 7.03 -43.37
C LYS A 300 16.61 8.06 -42.23
N PRO A 301 17.81 8.40 -41.69
CA PRO A 301 17.94 9.59 -40.87
C PRO A 301 17.82 10.85 -41.75
N GLY A 302 17.44 11.98 -41.17
CA GLY A 302 17.67 13.28 -41.81
C GLY A 302 19.15 13.60 -41.73
N ILE A 303 19.79 13.96 -42.85
CA ILE A 303 21.22 14.28 -42.91
C ILE A 303 21.43 15.66 -43.54
N THR A 304 22.29 16.47 -42.95
CA THR A 304 22.73 17.75 -43.54
C THR A 304 24.20 18.05 -43.18
N PHE A 305 24.84 18.97 -43.89
CA PHE A 305 26.23 19.37 -43.67
C PHE A 305 26.31 20.90 -43.53
N ASP A 306 26.92 21.37 -42.44
CA ASP A 306 27.00 22.80 -42.12
C ASP A 306 28.32 23.48 -42.57
N GLY A 307 29.24 22.70 -43.14
CA GLY A 307 30.60 23.16 -43.50
C GLY A 307 31.70 22.56 -42.62
N GLU A 308 31.36 22.11 -41.41
CA GLU A 308 32.30 21.51 -40.44
C GLU A 308 31.87 20.09 -40.04
N TYR A 309 30.57 19.88 -39.77
CA TYR A 309 30.01 18.63 -39.30
C TYR A 309 28.82 18.15 -40.15
N PHE A 310 28.68 16.83 -40.20
CA PHE A 310 27.47 16.16 -40.68
C PHE A 310 26.51 15.99 -39.52
N TRP A 311 25.32 16.54 -39.63
CA TRP A 311 24.25 16.39 -38.65
C TRP A 311 23.31 15.28 -39.08
N LEU A 312 22.95 14.40 -38.13
CA LEU A 312 22.08 13.26 -38.36
C LEU A 312 20.95 13.24 -37.33
N PHE A 313 19.70 13.33 -37.79
CA PHE A 313 18.53 13.32 -36.92
C PHE A 313 17.64 12.11 -37.17
N GLY A 314 17.24 11.44 -36.09
CA GLY A 314 16.26 10.35 -36.11
C GLY A 314 16.75 9.15 -36.91
N GLY A 315 15.84 8.53 -37.67
CA GLY A 315 16.11 7.30 -38.41
C GLY A 315 15.76 6.05 -37.62
N LYS A 316 15.94 4.88 -38.24
CA LYS A 316 15.55 3.59 -37.68
C LYS A 316 16.74 2.66 -37.47
N ILE A 317 16.82 2.01 -36.31
CA ILE A 317 17.74 0.89 -36.04
C ILE A 317 16.90 -0.39 -35.94
N ASP A 318 16.35 -0.67 -34.76
CA ASP A 318 15.29 -1.66 -34.59
C ASP A 318 13.91 -0.97 -34.65
N ASP A 319 13.81 0.15 -33.94
CA ASP A 319 12.70 1.10 -33.99
C ASP A 319 13.20 2.50 -34.41
N ASN A 320 12.27 3.40 -34.67
CA ASN A 320 12.58 4.81 -34.92
C ASN A 320 13.26 5.44 -33.68
N THR A 321 14.12 6.43 -33.91
CA THR A 321 14.79 7.21 -32.85
C THR A 321 14.48 8.69 -33.03
N ASN A 322 14.71 9.50 -31.99
CA ASN A 322 14.76 10.97 -32.08
C ASN A 322 16.13 11.52 -31.66
N GLN A 323 17.16 10.68 -31.76
CA GLN A 323 18.53 11.04 -31.46
C GLN A 323 19.07 12.01 -32.51
N LEU A 324 19.77 13.06 -32.06
CA LEU A 324 20.55 13.96 -32.89
C LEU A 324 22.03 13.70 -32.66
N ASP A 325 22.76 13.46 -33.74
CA ASP A 325 24.18 13.20 -33.75
C ASP A 325 24.88 14.20 -34.68
N TYR A 326 26.14 14.53 -34.39
CA TYR A 326 27.00 15.21 -35.34
C TYR A 326 28.27 14.39 -35.56
N ALA A 327 28.77 14.40 -36.79
CA ALA A 327 29.91 13.60 -37.19
C ALA A 327 30.92 14.40 -37.98
N ASN A 328 32.20 14.13 -37.71
CA ASN A 328 33.31 14.64 -38.51
C ASN A 328 33.83 13.51 -39.41
N ILE A 329 34.08 13.86 -40.69
CA ILE A 329 34.71 12.97 -41.66
C ILE A 329 36.14 13.43 -41.92
N ASN A 330 37.10 12.60 -41.52
CA ASN A 330 38.50 12.80 -41.90
C ASN A 330 38.76 12.05 -43.21
N ILE A 331 38.96 12.79 -44.30
CA ILE A 331 39.21 12.23 -45.63
C ILE A 331 40.56 11.49 -45.66
N ILE A 332 41.59 12.02 -45.01
CA ILE A 332 42.95 11.45 -45.04
C ILE A 332 42.96 10.12 -44.27
N GLU A 333 42.34 10.08 -43.10
CA GLU A 333 42.31 8.88 -42.24
C GLU A 333 41.19 7.90 -42.59
N ASN A 334 40.27 8.30 -43.48
CA ASN A 334 39.06 7.54 -43.83
C ASN A 334 38.22 7.16 -42.61
N THR A 335 37.97 8.12 -41.73
CA THR A 335 37.20 7.89 -40.50
C THR A 335 35.94 8.75 -40.46
N PHE A 336 34.84 8.14 -40.02
CA PHE A 336 33.61 8.80 -39.64
C PHE A 336 33.49 8.73 -38.12
N ASN A 337 33.80 9.82 -37.44
CA ASN A 337 33.71 9.90 -35.99
C ASN A 337 32.48 10.71 -35.59
N SER A 338 31.51 10.04 -34.99
CA SER A 338 30.27 10.67 -34.56
C SER A 338 30.23 10.80 -33.06
N THR A 339 29.67 11.92 -32.63
CA THR A 339 29.44 12.30 -31.25
C THR A 339 27.96 12.57 -31.08
N GLN A 340 27.41 11.97 -30.03
CA GLN A 340 26.01 12.11 -29.70
C GLN A 340 25.73 13.51 -29.16
N PHE A 341 24.82 14.23 -29.81
CA PHE A 341 24.43 15.59 -29.40
C PHE A 341 23.26 15.55 -28.42
N THR A 342 22.20 14.78 -28.75
CA THR A 342 21.08 14.51 -27.84
C THR A 342 20.84 13.02 -27.68
N TYR A 343 20.36 12.63 -26.50
CA TYR A 343 19.92 11.25 -26.24
C TYR A 343 18.58 10.95 -26.90
N ASP A 344 18.35 9.68 -27.24
CA ASP A 344 17.01 9.20 -27.58
C ASP A 344 16.11 9.42 -26.37
N PHE A 345 15.15 10.34 -26.49
CA PHE A 345 14.38 10.87 -25.37
C PHE A 345 12.94 10.39 -25.46
N THR A 346 12.44 9.84 -24.36
CA THR A 346 11.04 9.43 -24.21
C THR A 346 10.31 10.45 -23.36
N TYR A 347 9.17 10.92 -23.84
CA TYR A 347 8.33 11.88 -23.15
C TYR A 347 6.86 11.65 -23.50
N PRO A 348 5.92 12.16 -22.70
CA PRO A 348 4.50 12.00 -22.98
C PRO A 348 4.08 12.73 -24.26
N GLU A 349 3.14 12.20 -25.03
CA GLU A 349 2.57 12.96 -26.17
C GLU A 349 1.84 14.24 -25.73
N GLU A 350 1.63 15.16 -26.68
CA GLU A 350 0.87 16.40 -26.48
C GLU A 350 -0.53 16.13 -25.94
N ARG A 351 -0.97 16.89 -24.92
CA ARG A 351 -2.29 16.67 -24.30
C ARG A 351 -2.84 17.87 -23.55
N ILE A 352 -4.17 17.93 -23.46
CA ILE A 352 -4.95 18.82 -22.59
C ILE A 352 -5.78 18.02 -21.60
N PHE A 353 -6.20 18.65 -20.50
CA PHE A 353 -7.01 18.05 -19.44
C PHE A 353 -6.40 16.77 -18.84
N SER A 354 -5.07 16.68 -18.83
CA SER A 354 -4.33 15.69 -18.06
C SER A 354 -4.20 16.14 -16.60
N THR A 355 -3.96 15.19 -15.70
CA THR A 355 -3.72 15.48 -14.28
C THR A 355 -2.26 15.26 -13.93
N LEU A 356 -1.69 16.12 -13.09
CA LEU A 356 -0.28 16.05 -12.65
C LEU A 356 -0.21 16.12 -11.13
N HIS A 357 0.45 15.14 -10.50
CA HIS A 357 0.47 14.97 -9.05
C HIS A 357 1.90 14.72 -8.54
N LEU A 358 2.29 15.40 -7.45
CA LEU A 358 3.60 15.19 -6.82
C LEU A 358 3.57 13.90 -5.97
N ILE A 359 4.56 13.04 -6.15
CA ILE A 359 4.78 11.78 -5.43
C ILE A 359 6.27 11.70 -5.11
N ASP A 360 6.65 11.89 -3.85
CA ASP A 360 8.05 12.03 -3.43
C ASP A 360 8.81 13.14 -4.20
N ASN A 361 9.94 12.77 -4.82
CA ASN A 361 10.74 13.60 -5.72
C ASN A 361 10.30 13.48 -7.19
N LYS A 362 9.17 12.83 -7.47
CA LYS A 362 8.65 12.60 -8.82
C LYS A 362 7.30 13.26 -8.96
N PHE A 363 6.86 13.46 -10.20
CA PHE A 363 5.45 13.75 -10.43
C PHE A 363 4.87 12.81 -11.48
N ALA A 364 3.63 12.44 -11.26
CA ALA A 364 2.88 11.47 -12.03
C ALA A 364 1.83 12.19 -12.89
N MET A 365 1.89 11.97 -14.20
CA MET A 365 0.92 12.46 -15.16
C MET A 365 0.03 11.33 -15.66
N PHE A 366 -1.27 11.56 -15.70
CA PHE A 366 -2.24 10.57 -16.17
C PHE A 366 -3.31 11.16 -17.08
N GLY A 367 -3.65 10.42 -18.14
CA GLY A 367 -4.79 10.69 -19.01
C GLY A 367 -4.67 11.96 -19.86
N GLY A 368 -5.82 12.50 -20.25
CA GLY A 368 -5.95 13.66 -21.14
C GLY A 368 -6.17 13.25 -22.60
N HIS A 369 -6.20 14.24 -23.50
CA HIS A 369 -6.36 13.99 -24.93
C HIS A 369 -5.65 15.04 -25.80
N ASN A 370 -5.36 14.71 -27.05
CA ASN A 370 -4.78 15.63 -28.04
C ASN A 370 -5.79 16.18 -29.06
N GLY A 371 -7.09 15.93 -28.84
CA GLY A 371 -8.17 16.22 -29.77
C GLY A 371 -8.53 15.07 -30.72
N ALA A 372 -7.59 14.17 -31.04
CA ALA A 372 -7.82 13.00 -31.88
C ALA A 372 -7.85 11.67 -31.08
N LYS A 373 -7.06 11.59 -30.00
CA LYS A 373 -6.85 10.39 -29.17
C LYS A 373 -6.98 10.76 -27.70
N TYR A 374 -7.69 9.91 -26.95
CA TYR A 374 -7.70 9.92 -25.49
C TYR A 374 -6.59 8.99 -24.95
N TYR A 375 -6.01 9.32 -23.81
CA TYR A 375 -4.91 8.58 -23.21
C TYR A 375 -5.30 7.93 -21.87
N ASN A 376 -4.65 6.81 -21.51
CA ASN A 376 -4.66 6.18 -20.17
C ASN A 376 -3.25 5.75 -19.73
N ASP A 377 -2.23 6.33 -20.35
CA ASP A 377 -0.84 6.13 -19.95
C ASP A 377 -0.54 6.87 -18.65
N LEU A 378 0.33 6.28 -17.84
CA LEU A 378 0.92 6.91 -16.67
C LEU A 378 2.36 7.29 -17.02
N TRP A 379 2.75 8.53 -16.77
CA TRP A 379 4.10 9.00 -16.97
C TRP A 379 4.68 9.54 -15.68
N LEU A 380 5.93 9.20 -15.39
CA LEU A 380 6.65 9.66 -14.21
C LEU A 380 7.83 10.51 -14.65
N PHE A 381 7.99 11.68 -14.06
CA PHE A 381 9.20 12.48 -14.23
C PHE A 381 9.99 12.48 -12.92
N ASP A 382 11.26 12.11 -12.98
CA ASP A 382 12.17 12.20 -11.84
C ASP A 382 12.85 13.57 -11.81
N MET A 383 12.61 14.34 -10.74
CA MET A 383 13.16 15.69 -10.58
C MET A 383 14.67 15.71 -10.31
N ILE A 384 15.24 14.60 -9.83
CA ILE A 384 16.66 14.45 -9.54
C ILE A 384 17.39 14.08 -10.83
N GLU A 385 16.87 13.12 -11.59
CA GLU A 385 17.48 12.68 -12.85
C GLU A 385 17.15 13.59 -14.04
N GLY A 386 16.07 14.36 -13.96
CA GLY A 386 15.59 15.24 -15.04
C GLY A 386 15.04 14.47 -16.24
N LYS A 387 14.38 13.32 -16.01
CA LYS A 387 13.95 12.41 -17.06
C LYS A 387 12.52 11.93 -16.88
N TRP A 388 11.82 11.81 -18.01
CA TRP A 388 10.55 11.11 -18.11
C TRP A 388 10.77 9.61 -18.28
N SER A 389 9.94 8.83 -17.62
CA SER A 389 9.83 7.38 -17.77
C SER A 389 8.35 6.97 -17.85
N PRO A 390 7.99 6.00 -18.70
CA PRO A 390 6.66 5.42 -18.67
C PRO A 390 6.44 4.70 -17.33
N GLY A 391 5.32 4.97 -16.66
CA GLY A 391 4.89 4.24 -15.48
C GLY A 391 4.35 2.86 -15.86
N GLU A 392 4.48 1.88 -14.97
CA GLU A 392 3.92 0.55 -15.23
C GLU A 392 2.38 0.59 -15.08
N ASN A 393 1.69 0.18 -16.14
CA ASN A 393 0.23 0.07 -16.17
C ASN A 393 -0.20 -1.40 -16.00
N LYS A 394 -0.01 -1.96 -14.80
CA LYS A 394 -0.44 -3.32 -14.45
C LYS A 394 -1.82 -3.32 -13.76
N GLY A 395 -2.49 -4.47 -13.72
CA GLY A 395 -3.78 -4.62 -13.03
C GLY A 395 -4.99 -4.15 -13.84
N LYS A 396 -5.95 -3.53 -13.16
CA LYS A 396 -7.19 -2.98 -13.75
C LYS A 396 -7.01 -1.52 -14.14
N VAL A 397 -6.32 -1.31 -15.26
CA VAL A 397 -6.02 0.03 -15.79
C VAL A 397 -7.30 0.75 -16.19
N PRO A 398 -7.47 2.05 -15.84
CA PRO A 398 -8.61 2.84 -16.30
C PRO A 398 -8.67 2.90 -17.85
N SER A 399 -9.87 3.03 -18.39
CA SER A 399 -10.05 3.31 -19.84
C SER A 399 -9.41 4.65 -20.23
N VAL A 400 -9.06 4.81 -21.51
CA VAL A 400 -8.60 6.08 -22.09
C VAL A 400 -9.56 7.20 -21.72
N ARG A 401 -9.09 8.26 -21.07
CA ARG A 401 -10.00 9.27 -20.52
C ARG A 401 -9.40 10.66 -20.42
N THR A 402 -10.29 11.65 -20.40
CA THR A 402 -9.96 13.06 -20.18
C THR A 402 -10.89 13.70 -19.14
N SER A 403 -10.48 14.86 -18.62
CA SER A 403 -11.30 15.69 -17.73
C SER A 403 -11.79 14.92 -16.49
N HIS A 404 -11.02 13.91 -16.08
CA HIS A 404 -11.25 13.12 -14.87
C HIS A 404 -10.81 13.90 -13.63
N ALA A 405 -11.43 13.59 -12.49
CA ALA A 405 -10.95 14.04 -11.21
C ALA A 405 -9.77 13.15 -10.78
N ALA A 406 -8.73 13.74 -10.20
CA ALA A 406 -7.64 12.99 -9.61
C ALA A 406 -7.17 13.62 -8.30
N GLY A 407 -6.64 12.79 -7.40
CA GLY A 407 -6.08 13.22 -6.13
C GLY A 407 -5.02 12.22 -5.66
N SER A 408 -3.95 12.72 -5.07
CA SER A 408 -2.84 11.90 -4.59
C SER A 408 -2.54 12.19 -3.12
N GLN A 409 -2.05 11.17 -2.40
CA GLN A 409 -1.51 11.32 -1.06
C GLN A 409 -0.56 10.15 -0.77
N GLY A 410 0.69 10.44 -0.37
CA GLY A 410 1.72 9.42 -0.23
C GLY A 410 1.91 8.64 -1.54
N ASP A 411 1.89 7.31 -1.45
CA ASP A 411 2.11 6.41 -2.60
C ASP A 411 0.81 6.01 -3.34
N THR A 412 -0.23 6.84 -3.23
CA THR A 412 -1.55 6.55 -3.79
C THR A 412 -2.01 7.65 -4.74
N LEU A 413 -2.48 7.27 -5.93
CA LEU A 413 -3.20 8.15 -6.86
C LEU A 413 -4.61 7.60 -7.12
N ILE A 414 -5.61 8.45 -6.96
CA ILE A 414 -7.00 8.16 -7.31
C ILE A 414 -7.35 8.84 -8.63
N VAL A 415 -8.07 8.12 -9.48
CA VAL A 415 -8.69 8.64 -10.71
C VAL A 415 -10.18 8.34 -10.68
N TRP A 416 -11.00 9.35 -10.90
CA TRP A 416 -12.46 9.24 -10.81
C TRP A 416 -13.15 9.96 -11.97
N GLY A 417 -14.14 9.28 -12.56
CA GLY A 417 -14.99 9.86 -13.61
C GLY A 417 -14.22 10.28 -14.88
N GLY A 418 -14.66 11.37 -15.50
CA GLY A 418 -14.14 11.85 -16.78
C GLY A 418 -14.93 11.32 -17.97
N GLU A 419 -14.36 11.42 -19.17
CA GLU A 419 -14.97 10.96 -20.42
C GLU A 419 -14.03 10.01 -21.15
N ASP A 420 -14.58 8.87 -21.60
CA ASP A 420 -13.94 7.96 -22.54
C ASP A 420 -14.74 7.85 -23.84
N ALA A 421 -14.32 6.97 -24.76
CA ALA A 421 -15.00 6.76 -26.04
C ALA A 421 -16.48 6.31 -25.92
N ASN A 422 -16.91 5.81 -24.75
CA ASN A 422 -18.29 5.42 -24.46
C ASN A 422 -19.07 6.51 -23.71
N GLY A 423 -18.47 7.68 -23.48
CA GLY A 423 -19.07 8.82 -22.82
C GLY A 423 -18.61 9.05 -21.38
N TYR A 424 -19.43 9.75 -20.60
CA TYR A 424 -19.09 10.17 -19.24
C TYR A 424 -19.07 8.98 -18.29
N ARG A 425 -18.09 8.97 -17.38
CA ARG A 425 -17.82 7.92 -16.40
C ARG A 425 -18.07 8.37 -14.98
N ASN A 426 -18.27 7.41 -14.08
CA ASN A 426 -18.34 7.56 -12.62
C ASN A 426 -17.61 6.43 -11.88
N ASP A 427 -16.72 5.73 -12.59
CA ASP A 427 -15.86 4.69 -12.03
C ASP A 427 -14.71 5.32 -11.24
N ILE A 428 -14.18 4.55 -10.28
CA ILE A 428 -13.10 4.95 -9.38
C ILE A 428 -11.96 3.94 -9.45
N PHE A 429 -10.74 4.45 -9.63
CA PHE A 429 -9.53 3.66 -9.72
C PHE A 429 -8.49 4.18 -8.73
N LEU A 430 -7.71 3.25 -8.19
CA LEU A 430 -6.59 3.51 -7.31
C LEU A 430 -5.32 2.94 -7.95
N TYR A 431 -4.26 3.74 -7.99
CA TYR A 431 -2.92 3.29 -8.34
C TYR A 431 -2.03 3.32 -7.10
N ASN A 432 -1.33 2.20 -6.88
CA ASN A 432 -0.33 2.07 -5.83
C ASN A 432 1.08 2.20 -6.45
N PHE A 433 1.83 3.23 -6.07
CA PHE A 433 3.18 3.48 -6.60
C PHE A 433 4.24 2.50 -6.09
N ILE A 434 3.97 1.74 -5.01
CA ILE A 434 4.88 0.72 -4.46
C ILE A 434 4.77 -0.57 -5.29
N THR A 435 3.54 -1.06 -5.49
CA THR A 435 3.29 -2.30 -6.26
C THR A 435 3.24 -2.05 -7.77
N SER A 436 3.03 -0.79 -8.17
CA SER A 436 2.81 -0.35 -9.56
C SER A 436 1.58 -1.00 -10.23
N ILE A 437 0.51 -1.18 -9.45
CA ILE A 437 -0.73 -1.85 -9.88
C ILE A 437 -1.93 -0.89 -9.76
N TRP A 438 -2.80 -0.92 -10.78
CA TRP A 438 -4.12 -0.30 -10.76
C TRP A 438 -5.18 -1.25 -10.20
N HIS A 439 -6.02 -0.73 -9.31
CA HIS A 439 -7.18 -1.40 -8.73
C HIS A 439 -8.46 -0.63 -9.09
N GLU A 440 -9.43 -1.35 -9.66
CA GLU A 440 -10.79 -0.82 -9.81
C GLU A 440 -11.55 -1.00 -8.50
N ILE A 441 -12.17 0.08 -8.02
CA ILE A 441 -12.90 0.07 -6.77
C ILE A 441 -14.39 -0.05 -7.08
N HIS A 442 -15.06 -1.00 -6.42
CA HIS A 442 -16.49 -1.22 -6.54
C HIS A 442 -17.21 -0.73 -5.27
N PRO A 443 -17.91 0.41 -5.33
CA PRO A 443 -18.72 0.95 -4.25
C PRO A 443 -19.87 0.02 -3.86
N LYS A 444 -20.30 0.05 -2.58
CA LYS A 444 -21.43 -0.74 -2.07
C LYS A 444 -22.79 -0.08 -2.34
N ASN A 445 -22.82 1.23 -2.59
CA ASN A 445 -24.03 2.00 -2.89
C ASN A 445 -23.94 2.69 -4.25
N GLU A 446 -25.01 3.40 -4.63
CA GLU A 446 -25.05 4.15 -5.88
C GLU A 446 -23.97 5.23 -5.91
N ALA A 447 -23.16 5.19 -6.96
CA ALA A 447 -22.14 6.19 -7.22
C ALA A 447 -22.79 7.52 -7.67
N PRO A 448 -22.09 8.66 -7.49
CA PRO A 448 -22.49 9.92 -8.09
C PRO A 448 -22.68 9.75 -9.60
N SER A 449 -23.56 10.57 -10.20
CA SER A 449 -23.80 10.51 -11.65
C SER A 449 -22.51 10.73 -12.45
N SER A 450 -22.44 10.11 -13.62
CA SER A 450 -21.28 10.26 -14.50
C SER A 450 -21.11 11.69 -14.99
N ARG A 451 -19.87 12.19 -14.92
CA ARG A 451 -19.56 13.60 -15.14
C ARG A 451 -18.11 13.85 -15.52
N ILE A 452 -17.88 14.96 -16.22
CA ILE A 452 -16.55 15.50 -16.54
C ILE A 452 -16.23 16.73 -15.70
N GLY A 453 -14.95 17.08 -15.60
CA GLY A 453 -14.49 18.33 -14.99
C GLY A 453 -14.83 18.43 -13.50
N ALA A 454 -15.06 17.29 -12.84
CA ALA A 454 -15.14 17.24 -11.39
C ALA A 454 -13.73 17.42 -10.80
N CYS A 455 -13.72 17.93 -9.58
CA CYS A 455 -12.51 18.25 -8.85
C CYS A 455 -12.33 17.22 -7.73
N GLY A 456 -11.17 16.56 -7.68
CA GLY A 456 -10.90 15.45 -6.77
C GLY A 456 -9.84 15.81 -5.73
N ILE A 457 -10.01 15.36 -4.48
CA ILE A 457 -8.96 15.46 -3.47
C ILE A 457 -8.96 14.26 -2.54
N LEU A 458 -7.77 13.69 -2.33
CA LEU A 458 -7.56 12.52 -1.47
C LEU A 458 -7.08 12.99 -0.10
N ILE A 459 -7.87 12.69 0.92
CA ILE A 459 -7.52 12.82 2.33
C ILE A 459 -7.79 11.45 2.94
N PHE A 460 -6.84 10.55 2.74
CA PHE A 460 -7.01 9.14 3.02
C PHE A 460 -7.46 8.94 4.48
N PRO A 461 -8.55 8.20 4.73
CA PRO A 461 -9.20 7.24 3.84
C PRO A 461 -10.48 7.76 3.17
N LYS A 462 -10.53 9.04 2.81
CA LYS A 462 -11.66 9.67 2.13
C LYS A 462 -11.21 10.35 0.84
N PHE A 463 -12.00 10.19 -0.21
CA PHE A 463 -11.84 10.93 -1.46
C PHE A 463 -13.04 11.83 -1.69
N TYR A 464 -12.80 13.13 -1.82
CA TYR A 464 -13.84 14.13 -2.04
C TYR A 464 -13.95 14.46 -3.53
N ILE A 465 -15.18 14.50 -4.04
CA ILE A 465 -15.53 14.80 -5.44
C ILE A 465 -16.44 16.02 -5.44
N LEU A 466 -15.99 17.09 -6.09
CA LEU A 466 -16.65 18.40 -6.05
C LEU A 466 -17.07 18.85 -7.47
N GLY A 467 -18.34 19.20 -7.63
CA GLY A 467 -18.89 19.78 -8.86
C GLY A 467 -18.88 18.83 -10.06
N GLY A 468 -18.58 19.38 -11.23
CA GLY A 468 -18.54 18.68 -12.51
C GLY A 468 -19.77 18.94 -13.38
N GLN A 469 -19.74 18.38 -14.59
CA GLN A 469 -20.78 18.54 -15.59
C GLN A 469 -21.28 17.18 -16.09
N THR A 470 -22.60 16.99 -16.06
CA THR A 470 -23.29 15.89 -16.77
C THR A 470 -23.71 16.35 -18.17
N TYR A 471 -24.25 15.44 -18.99
CA TYR A 471 -24.85 15.81 -20.28
C TYR A 471 -26.01 16.81 -20.17
N VAL A 472 -26.62 16.94 -18.99
CA VAL A 472 -27.82 17.77 -18.77
C VAL A 472 -27.45 19.10 -18.11
N GLU A 473 -26.61 19.07 -17.08
CA GLU A 473 -26.35 20.23 -16.24
C GLU A 473 -24.95 20.24 -15.60
N VAL A 474 -24.53 21.45 -15.22
CA VAL A 474 -23.37 21.68 -14.34
C VAL A 474 -23.83 21.59 -12.90
N LEU A 475 -23.06 20.89 -12.07
CA LEU A 475 -23.45 20.47 -10.73
C LEU A 475 -22.77 21.33 -9.66
N ASN A 476 -23.41 21.45 -8.51
CA ASN A 476 -22.91 22.12 -7.31
C ASN A 476 -22.73 21.15 -6.12
N GLU A 477 -22.84 19.85 -6.40
CA GLU A 477 -22.82 18.80 -5.39
C GLU A 477 -21.41 18.50 -4.92
N ILE A 478 -21.32 18.00 -3.69
CA ILE A 478 -20.12 17.38 -3.15
C ILE A 478 -20.44 15.95 -2.72
N TRP A 479 -19.51 15.06 -2.98
CA TRP A 479 -19.57 13.68 -2.53
C TRP A 479 -18.26 13.34 -1.81
N GLU A 480 -18.36 12.59 -0.73
CA GLU A 480 -17.21 11.88 -0.15
C GLU A 480 -17.35 10.38 -0.40
N TYR A 481 -16.28 9.75 -0.85
CA TYR A 481 -16.13 8.30 -0.88
C TYR A 481 -15.23 7.89 0.27
N ASP A 482 -15.74 7.03 1.17
CA ASP A 482 -14.98 6.50 2.29
C ASP A 482 -14.45 5.10 1.94
N PHE A 483 -13.13 4.95 1.87
CA PHE A 483 -12.46 3.70 1.51
C PHE A 483 -12.62 2.60 2.57
N ASN A 484 -12.99 2.92 3.81
CA ASN A 484 -13.24 1.91 4.84
C ASN A 484 -14.67 1.35 4.77
N THR A 485 -15.65 2.20 4.46
CA THR A 485 -17.05 1.77 4.38
C THR A 485 -17.42 1.30 2.96
N LYS A 486 -16.69 1.76 1.94
CA LYS A 486 -16.99 1.67 0.50
C LYS A 486 -18.29 2.36 0.11
N LEU A 487 -18.68 3.40 0.84
CA LEU A 487 -19.91 4.15 0.61
C LEU A 487 -19.62 5.56 0.13
N TYR A 488 -20.43 6.03 -0.81
CA TYR A 488 -20.55 7.43 -1.13
C TYR A 488 -21.54 8.12 -0.19
N THR A 489 -21.15 9.28 0.33
CA THR A 489 -22.01 10.16 1.13
C THR A 489 -22.11 11.51 0.44
N LYS A 490 -23.34 11.98 0.20
CA LYS A 490 -23.58 13.33 -0.34
C LYS A 490 -23.44 14.35 0.78
N LEU A 491 -22.62 15.36 0.57
CA LEU A 491 -22.36 16.44 1.52
C LEU A 491 -23.13 17.72 1.12
N PRO A 492 -23.23 18.73 2.01
CA PRO A 492 -23.93 19.98 1.72
C PRO A 492 -23.40 20.65 0.43
N PRO A 493 -24.27 20.95 -0.56
CA PRO A 493 -23.83 21.49 -1.85
C PRO A 493 -23.41 22.96 -1.76
N TYR A 494 -22.63 23.43 -2.74
CA TYR A 494 -22.35 24.86 -2.90
C TYR A 494 -23.56 25.60 -3.48
N THR A 495 -23.64 26.91 -3.30
CA THR A 495 -24.75 27.72 -3.83
C THR A 495 -24.74 27.83 -5.35
N GLU A 496 -23.56 27.81 -5.97
CA GLU A 496 -23.39 27.94 -7.42
C GLU A 496 -22.83 26.63 -8.01
N SER A 497 -23.13 26.34 -9.28
CA SER A 497 -22.60 25.15 -9.96
C SER A 497 -21.30 25.45 -10.70
N PHE A 498 -20.38 24.49 -10.69
CA PHE A 498 -19.03 24.67 -11.23
C PHE A 498 -18.43 23.39 -11.81
N TYR A 499 -17.48 23.53 -12.73
CA TYR A 499 -16.70 22.43 -13.30
C TYR A 499 -15.36 22.94 -13.87
N GLY A 500 -14.46 22.01 -14.22
CA GLY A 500 -13.16 22.30 -14.82
C GLY A 500 -12.16 22.96 -13.85
N GLY A 501 -12.40 22.88 -12.55
CA GLY A 501 -11.54 23.44 -11.51
C GLY A 501 -10.50 22.47 -10.98
N HIS A 502 -9.48 23.01 -10.32
CA HIS A 502 -8.48 22.27 -9.55
C HIS A 502 -8.73 22.41 -8.05
N CYS A 503 -8.50 21.35 -7.28
CA CYS A 503 -8.78 21.29 -5.85
C CYS A 503 -7.47 21.29 -5.10
N GLN A 504 -7.34 22.22 -4.15
CA GLN A 504 -6.17 22.29 -3.29
C GLN A 504 -6.60 22.21 -1.82
N LEU A 505 -5.95 21.33 -1.05
CA LEU A 505 -6.10 21.27 0.40
C LEU A 505 -5.19 22.34 1.02
N PHE A 506 -5.76 23.19 1.88
CA PHE A 506 -4.98 24.12 2.68
C PHE A 506 -5.66 24.33 4.03
N LYS A 507 -4.99 23.95 5.13
CA LYS A 507 -5.49 24.08 6.51
C LYS A 507 -6.90 23.49 6.70
N ASN A 508 -7.08 22.23 6.31
CA ASN A 508 -8.35 21.48 6.39
C ASN A 508 -9.53 22.09 5.59
N LYS A 509 -9.21 22.90 4.58
CA LYS A 509 -10.17 23.51 3.67
C LYS A 509 -9.84 23.15 2.24
N ILE A 510 -10.84 22.76 1.46
CA ILE A 510 -10.72 22.42 0.05
C ILE A 510 -11.07 23.66 -0.77
N TYR A 511 -10.06 24.28 -1.39
CA TYR A 511 -10.22 25.44 -2.27
C TYR A 511 -10.46 24.98 -3.70
N ILE A 512 -11.42 25.59 -4.40
CA ILE A 512 -11.71 25.32 -5.81
C ILE A 512 -11.15 26.43 -6.67
N LEU A 513 -10.11 26.13 -7.42
CA LEU A 513 -9.31 27.08 -8.18
C LEU A 513 -9.56 26.92 -9.69
N GLY A 514 -9.59 28.04 -10.42
CA GLY A 514 -9.72 28.04 -11.88
C GLY A 514 -11.04 27.46 -12.44
N ALA A 515 -12.03 27.16 -11.59
CA ALA A 515 -13.31 26.61 -12.04
C ALA A 515 -14.14 27.62 -12.83
N LYS A 516 -15.05 27.10 -13.66
CA LYS A 516 -16.03 27.89 -14.41
C LYS A 516 -17.47 27.53 -14.08
N ASP A 517 -18.34 28.53 -14.19
CA ASP A 517 -19.77 28.39 -14.00
C ASP A 517 -20.47 27.80 -15.25
N LYS A 518 -21.80 27.63 -15.17
CA LYS A 518 -22.65 27.19 -16.29
C LYS A 518 -22.62 28.09 -17.52
N ASN A 519 -22.13 29.34 -17.40
CA ASN A 519 -21.99 30.30 -18.49
C ASN A 519 -20.54 30.38 -19.02
N TYR A 520 -19.69 29.42 -18.66
CA TYR A 520 -18.28 29.34 -19.07
C TYR A 520 -17.42 30.51 -18.56
N LEU A 521 -17.80 31.11 -17.43
CA LEU A 521 -17.07 32.21 -16.80
C LEU A 521 -16.41 31.76 -15.50
N GLY A 522 -15.21 32.27 -15.22
CA GLY A 522 -14.59 32.11 -13.91
C GLY A 522 -15.38 32.83 -12.81
N PHE A 523 -15.23 32.37 -11.56
CA PHE A 523 -15.92 32.98 -10.41
C PHE A 523 -15.27 34.31 -9.99
N PRO A 524 -16.03 35.30 -9.48
CA PRO A 524 -15.44 36.52 -8.93
C PRO A 524 -14.63 36.26 -7.66
N SER A 525 -15.03 35.28 -6.86
CA SER A 525 -14.36 34.84 -5.62
C SER A 525 -14.07 33.35 -5.67
N ILE A 526 -13.04 32.90 -4.96
CA ILE A 526 -12.66 31.50 -4.84
C ILE A 526 -13.47 30.84 -3.72
N PRO A 527 -14.32 29.85 -4.01
CA PRO A 527 -15.04 29.12 -2.98
C PRO A 527 -14.14 28.09 -2.30
N PHE A 528 -14.39 27.84 -1.01
CA PHE A 528 -13.76 26.76 -0.27
C PHE A 528 -14.77 26.04 0.62
N TYR A 529 -14.56 24.73 0.78
CA TYR A 529 -15.32 23.87 1.68
C TYR A 529 -14.49 23.56 2.92
N ASP A 530 -15.02 23.87 4.11
CA ASP A 530 -14.37 23.57 5.39
C ASP A 530 -14.80 22.19 5.88
N ILE A 531 -13.84 21.26 5.96
CA ILE A 531 -14.12 19.85 6.29
C ILE A 531 -14.56 19.70 7.75
N SER A 532 -14.04 20.54 8.65
CA SER A 532 -14.34 20.45 10.08
C SER A 532 -15.74 20.96 10.42
N THR A 533 -16.17 22.04 9.77
CA THR A 533 -17.49 22.64 10.02
C THR A 533 -18.56 22.16 9.03
N GLN A 534 -18.14 21.54 7.92
CA GLN A 534 -18.98 21.14 6.79
C GLN A 534 -19.72 22.32 6.13
N LEU A 535 -19.12 23.51 6.15
CA LEU A 535 -19.69 24.74 5.62
C LEU A 535 -18.89 25.29 4.43
N TRP A 536 -19.59 26.04 3.58
CA TRP A 536 -19.03 26.77 2.45
C TRP A 536 -18.79 28.23 2.79
N ASP A 537 -17.70 28.78 2.27
CA ASP A 537 -17.39 30.21 2.31
C ASP A 537 -16.50 30.58 1.10
N THR A 538 -16.21 31.86 0.91
CA THR A 538 -15.47 32.38 -0.24
C THR A 538 -14.34 33.31 0.18
N ARG A 539 -13.26 33.37 -0.63
CA ARG A 539 -12.16 34.33 -0.48
C ARG A 539 -11.75 34.92 -1.82
N PHE A 540 -10.82 35.88 -1.79
CA PHE A 540 -10.23 36.48 -2.99
C PHE A 540 -11.25 37.12 -3.94
N TYR A 541 -12.19 37.91 -3.40
CA TYR A 541 -13.20 38.58 -4.23
C TYR A 541 -12.56 39.60 -5.18
N ARG A 542 -12.80 39.42 -6.48
CA ARG A 542 -12.29 40.29 -7.55
C ARG A 542 -13.41 41.22 -8.01
N SER A 543 -13.18 42.53 -7.86
CA SER A 543 -14.20 43.55 -8.16
C SER A 543 -14.33 43.92 -9.65
N LYS A 544 -13.41 43.47 -10.50
CA LYS A 544 -13.38 43.80 -11.93
C LYS A 544 -13.30 42.53 -12.78
N SER A 545 -14.20 42.40 -13.74
CA SER A 545 -14.14 41.39 -14.81
C SER A 545 -13.09 41.79 -15.86
N PRO A 546 -12.55 40.86 -16.67
CA PRO A 546 -12.92 39.44 -16.85
C PRO A 546 -12.31 38.46 -15.82
N TYR A 547 -13.01 37.35 -15.56
CA TYR A 547 -12.54 36.24 -14.73
C TYR A 547 -12.14 35.05 -15.62
N TYR A 548 -10.89 34.62 -15.51
CA TYR A 548 -10.33 33.53 -16.30
C TYR A 548 -10.57 32.19 -15.61
N CYS A 549 -10.80 31.14 -16.40
CA CYS A 549 -10.97 29.77 -15.94
C CYS A 549 -9.96 28.82 -16.62
N GLU A 550 -9.81 27.62 -16.08
CA GLU A 550 -8.89 26.58 -16.56
C GLU A 550 -7.43 27.04 -16.67
N GLY A 551 -7.08 28.12 -15.97
CA GLY A 551 -5.71 28.56 -15.79
C GLY A 551 -5.01 27.73 -14.73
N ILE A 552 -3.71 27.96 -14.62
CA ILE A 552 -2.90 27.44 -13.52
C ILE A 552 -3.16 28.34 -12.31
N SER A 553 -3.63 27.76 -11.23
CA SER A 553 -4.00 28.53 -10.03
C SER A 553 -3.52 27.79 -8.78
N ILE A 554 -2.83 28.49 -7.89
CA ILE A 554 -2.35 27.92 -6.63
C ILE A 554 -2.45 28.93 -5.49
N LEU A 555 -2.84 28.45 -4.31
CA LEU A 555 -2.84 29.20 -3.07
C LEU A 555 -1.53 28.97 -2.31
N LEU A 556 -0.79 30.05 -2.05
CA LEU A 556 0.44 30.05 -1.27
C LEU A 556 0.30 31.03 -0.10
N SER A 557 0.04 30.51 1.10
CA SER A 557 -0.05 31.25 2.36
C SER A 557 -0.95 32.48 2.33
N GLY A 558 -2.14 32.31 1.78
CA GLY A 558 -3.13 33.37 1.67
C GLY A 558 -2.91 34.32 0.49
N ASN A 559 -1.89 34.08 -0.36
CA ASN A 559 -1.81 34.72 -1.68
C ASN A 559 -2.27 33.74 -2.75
N LEU A 560 -3.19 34.18 -3.61
CA LEU A 560 -3.65 33.43 -4.77
C LEU A 560 -2.80 33.82 -5.98
N LEU A 561 -2.12 32.85 -6.57
CA LEU A 561 -1.37 33.01 -7.81
C LEU A 561 -2.17 32.39 -8.95
N GLU A 562 -2.39 33.14 -10.02
CA GLU A 562 -3.08 32.69 -11.22
C GLU A 562 -2.26 33.01 -12.46
N TYR A 563 -2.00 32.01 -13.29
CA TYR A 563 -1.32 32.15 -14.56
C TYR A 563 -2.14 31.54 -15.68
N GLY A 564 -2.33 32.32 -16.74
CA GLY A 564 -3.03 31.86 -17.93
C GLY A 564 -4.56 31.75 -17.72
N GLY A 565 -5.16 30.79 -18.42
CA GLY A 565 -6.59 30.54 -18.45
C GLY A 565 -7.27 31.13 -19.68
N GLN A 566 -8.58 30.91 -19.75
CA GLN A 566 -9.42 31.34 -20.85
C GLN A 566 -10.70 32.04 -20.39
N LEU A 567 -11.23 32.90 -21.26
CA LEU A 567 -12.49 33.60 -21.09
C LEU A 567 -13.52 33.00 -22.04
N ARG A 568 -14.61 32.43 -21.50
CA ARG A 568 -15.72 31.82 -22.26
C ARG A 568 -15.29 30.75 -23.26
N ASN A 569 -14.19 30.06 -22.99
CA ASN A 569 -13.53 29.15 -23.93
C ASN A 569 -13.07 29.79 -25.26
N ASP A 570 -13.10 31.13 -25.38
CA ASP A 570 -12.89 31.86 -26.64
C ASP A 570 -11.60 32.69 -26.67
N ARG A 571 -11.09 33.14 -25.51
CA ARG A 571 -9.89 33.98 -25.45
C ARG A 571 -8.98 33.54 -24.33
N SER A 572 -7.81 33.05 -24.68
CA SER A 572 -6.75 32.72 -23.73
C SER A 572 -5.99 33.98 -23.28
N ILE A 573 -5.34 33.91 -22.12
CA ILE A 573 -4.45 34.95 -21.63
C ILE A 573 -3.06 34.39 -21.31
N ALA A 574 -2.03 35.22 -21.47
CA ALA A 574 -0.66 34.93 -21.07
C ALA A 574 -0.20 35.96 -20.02
N LYS A 575 -0.82 35.96 -18.84
CA LYS A 575 -0.46 36.84 -17.73
C LYS A 575 -0.48 36.10 -16.40
N LEU A 576 0.40 36.54 -15.52
CA LEU A 576 0.48 36.13 -14.13
C LEU A 576 -0.14 37.22 -13.25
N PHE A 577 -1.06 36.83 -12.38
CA PHE A 577 -1.69 37.65 -11.37
C PHE A 577 -1.40 37.09 -9.98
N ILE A 578 -1.13 37.97 -9.01
CA ILE A 578 -0.97 37.61 -7.60
C ILE A 578 -1.91 38.47 -6.78
N TYR A 579 -2.81 37.83 -6.05
CA TYR A 579 -3.79 38.47 -5.18
C TYR A 579 -3.50 38.14 -3.72
N ASN A 580 -3.64 39.13 -2.84
CA ASN A 580 -3.70 38.97 -1.40
C ASN A 580 -5.10 39.39 -0.94
N ASP A 581 -5.95 38.40 -0.66
CA ASP A 581 -7.40 38.55 -0.53
C ASP A 581 -7.99 39.42 -1.68
N ILE A 582 -8.50 40.60 -1.37
CA ILE A 582 -9.13 41.54 -2.31
C ILE A 582 -8.14 42.42 -3.08
N LYS A 583 -6.84 42.41 -2.72
CA LYS A 583 -5.82 43.30 -3.30
C LYS A 583 -5.00 42.58 -4.37
N LEU A 584 -4.98 43.11 -5.60
CA LEU A 584 -4.01 42.72 -6.62
C LEU A 584 -2.62 43.26 -6.21
N VAL A 585 -1.69 42.35 -5.90
CA VAL A 585 -0.32 42.64 -5.48
C VAL A 585 0.60 42.83 -6.68
N TYR A 586 0.44 41.98 -7.69
CA TYR A 586 1.31 41.97 -8.87
C TYR A 586 0.56 41.50 -10.11
N GLN A 587 0.92 42.09 -11.26
CA GLN A 587 0.50 41.67 -12.59
C GLN A 587 1.71 41.70 -13.52
N SER A 588 1.99 40.60 -14.21
CA SER A 588 3.08 40.57 -15.19
C SER A 588 2.74 41.35 -16.47
N PRO A 589 3.77 41.76 -17.24
CA PRO A 589 3.62 42.00 -18.68
C PRO A 589 3.05 40.78 -19.40
N TRP A 590 2.70 40.95 -20.68
CA TRP A 590 2.31 39.82 -21.53
C TRP A 590 3.48 38.84 -21.63
N LEU A 591 3.24 37.62 -21.18
CA LEU A 591 4.14 36.49 -21.33
C LEU A 591 3.92 35.84 -22.70
N ILE A 592 4.87 35.01 -23.12
CA ILE A 592 4.88 34.42 -24.46
C ILE A 592 3.82 33.31 -24.59
N TRP A 593 3.50 32.62 -23.49
CA TRP A 593 2.71 31.38 -23.54
C TRP A 593 1.31 31.58 -22.96
N HIS A 594 0.32 31.32 -23.81
CA HIS A 594 -1.09 31.19 -23.45
C HIS A 594 -1.34 29.75 -23.04
N VAL A 595 -1.67 29.53 -21.76
CA VAL A 595 -1.82 28.19 -21.19
C VAL A 595 -3.19 28.09 -20.55
N PHE A 596 -3.95 27.05 -20.90
CA PHE A 596 -5.19 26.66 -20.23
C PHE A 596 -5.32 25.13 -20.27
N ALA A 597 -6.09 24.54 -19.35
CA ALA A 597 -6.33 23.09 -19.29
C ALA A 597 -5.04 22.24 -19.26
N ALA A 598 -3.95 22.76 -18.68
CA ALA A 598 -2.70 22.03 -18.48
C ALA A 598 -2.74 21.21 -17.19
N GLY A 599 -2.05 20.08 -17.16
CA GLY A 599 -1.75 19.40 -15.90
C GLY A 599 -0.64 20.15 -15.18
N TYR A 600 -0.81 20.49 -13.90
CA TYR A 600 0.19 21.24 -13.14
C TYR A 600 0.29 20.78 -11.69
N THR A 601 1.47 20.99 -11.11
CA THR A 601 1.78 20.68 -9.71
C THR A 601 2.83 21.66 -9.16
N TYR A 602 2.97 21.72 -7.84
CA TYR A 602 3.95 22.59 -7.18
C TYR A 602 4.99 21.74 -6.46
N SER A 603 6.27 21.93 -6.78
CA SER A 603 7.37 21.13 -6.22
C SER A 603 8.55 22.03 -5.84
N LYS A 604 9.07 21.87 -4.62
CA LYS A 604 10.02 22.79 -3.98
C LYS A 604 9.49 24.24 -4.03
N SER A 605 10.01 25.05 -4.94
CA SER A 605 9.62 26.44 -5.19
C SER A 605 9.20 26.68 -6.64
N LYS A 606 8.93 25.62 -7.41
CA LYS A 606 8.62 25.68 -8.83
C LYS A 606 7.19 25.23 -9.07
N LEU A 607 6.40 26.05 -9.76
CA LEU A 607 5.08 25.66 -10.23
C LEU A 607 5.23 25.08 -11.64
N ILE A 608 5.13 23.77 -11.75
CA ILE A 608 5.46 22.97 -12.93
C ILE A 608 4.17 22.62 -13.65
N PHE A 609 4.16 22.69 -14.97
CA PHE A 609 3.03 22.28 -15.79
C PHE A 609 3.44 21.66 -17.11
N TYR A 610 2.60 20.77 -17.59
CA TYR A 610 2.77 20.03 -18.84
C TYR A 610 1.54 20.16 -19.74
N GLY A 611 1.80 20.40 -21.01
CA GLY A 611 0.80 20.47 -22.06
C GLY A 611 -0.14 21.66 -21.93
N GLY A 612 -1.45 21.41 -22.07
CA GLY A 612 -2.46 22.46 -22.12
C GLY A 612 -2.74 22.95 -23.54
N GLY A 613 -3.82 23.73 -23.66
CA GLY A 613 -4.28 24.27 -24.93
C GLY A 613 -3.51 25.52 -25.33
N ILE A 614 -3.26 25.65 -26.64
CA ILE A 614 -2.60 26.81 -27.23
C ILE A 614 -3.61 27.64 -28.01
N SER A 615 -3.45 28.97 -27.95
CA SER A 615 -4.22 29.90 -28.77
C SER A 615 -3.26 30.92 -29.38
N GLU A 616 -3.27 31.00 -30.71
CA GLU A 616 -2.60 32.05 -31.47
C GLU A 616 -3.47 33.32 -31.50
N TYR A 617 -2.84 34.48 -31.52
CA TYR A 617 -3.44 35.82 -31.37
C TYR A 617 -4.84 36.01 -32.00
N PHE A 618 -5.75 36.62 -31.22
CA PHE A 618 -7.02 37.28 -31.59
C PHE A 618 -8.03 36.54 -32.49
N ILE A 619 -7.73 35.36 -33.03
CA ILE A 619 -8.61 34.58 -33.89
C ILE A 619 -9.17 33.41 -33.07
N THR A 620 -10.49 33.27 -33.15
CA THR A 620 -11.34 32.37 -32.37
C THR A 620 -10.78 30.93 -32.24
N PRO A 621 -10.81 30.33 -31.04
CA PRO A 621 -10.31 29.00 -30.74
C PRO A 621 -11.36 27.96 -31.14
N SER A 622 -11.60 27.80 -32.44
CA SER A 622 -12.49 26.73 -32.90
C SER A 622 -11.78 25.37 -32.98
N HIS A 623 -10.46 25.30 -32.76
CA HIS A 623 -9.73 24.04 -32.60
C HIS A 623 -8.72 24.16 -31.45
N GLN A 624 -9.10 23.67 -30.27
CA GLN A 624 -8.21 23.53 -29.12
C GLN A 624 -7.06 22.57 -29.51
N ARG A 625 -5.85 23.11 -29.68
CA ARG A 625 -4.67 22.31 -30.03
C ARG A 625 -3.89 22.00 -28.76
N ALA A 626 -3.63 20.72 -28.54
CA ALA A 626 -2.84 20.27 -27.40
C ALA A 626 -1.35 20.59 -27.58
N SER A 627 -0.69 20.87 -26.46
CA SER A 627 0.73 21.14 -26.36
C SER A 627 1.48 19.98 -25.73
N ASN A 628 2.78 19.84 -26.04
CA ASN A 628 3.75 19.02 -25.32
C ASN A 628 4.75 19.87 -24.52
N ARG A 629 4.48 21.18 -24.36
CA ARG A 629 5.37 22.07 -23.62
C ARG A 629 5.45 21.66 -22.16
N PHE A 630 6.67 21.55 -21.67
CA PHE A 630 6.98 21.26 -20.28
C PHE A 630 7.67 22.49 -19.68
N THR A 631 7.06 23.11 -18.68
CA THR A 631 7.43 24.47 -18.24
C THR A 631 7.25 24.61 -16.74
N TYR A 632 8.00 25.55 -16.15
CA TYR A 632 7.76 25.96 -14.78
C TYR A 632 7.88 27.47 -14.55
N LEU A 633 7.23 27.93 -13.49
CA LEU A 633 7.36 29.29 -12.94
C LEU A 633 8.26 29.25 -11.70
N HIS A 634 9.26 30.14 -11.67
CA HIS A 634 10.14 30.33 -10.51
C HIS A 634 9.44 31.13 -9.41
N ILE A 635 8.78 30.44 -8.48
CA ILE A 635 8.10 31.12 -7.37
C ILE A 635 9.12 31.77 -6.43
N GLU A 636 10.31 31.20 -6.29
CA GLU A 636 11.39 31.79 -5.49
C GLU A 636 11.83 33.16 -6.01
N GLN A 637 11.95 33.33 -7.33
CA GLN A 637 12.33 34.61 -7.94
C GLN A 637 11.22 35.65 -7.80
N ILE A 638 9.97 35.22 -8.01
CA ILE A 638 8.78 36.07 -7.83
C ILE A 638 8.72 36.56 -6.38
N ALA A 639 8.83 35.64 -5.43
CA ALA A 639 8.75 35.94 -4.00
C ALA A 639 9.89 36.89 -3.58
N LYS A 640 11.12 36.64 -4.06
CA LYS A 640 12.29 37.49 -3.78
C LYS A 640 12.12 38.91 -4.33
N ASN A 641 11.68 39.05 -5.59
CA ASN A 641 11.50 40.36 -6.23
C ASN A 641 10.39 41.18 -5.58
N LEU A 642 9.33 40.52 -5.10
CA LEU A 642 8.20 41.17 -4.45
C LEU A 642 8.35 41.29 -2.93
N SER A 643 9.47 40.82 -2.36
CA SER A 643 9.69 40.75 -0.91
C SER A 643 8.56 40.01 -0.17
N LEU A 644 8.03 38.96 -0.80
CA LEU A 644 7.03 38.07 -0.22
C LEU A 644 7.72 36.87 0.44
N PRO A 645 7.13 36.25 1.48
CA PRO A 645 7.62 34.99 2.02
C PRO A 645 7.46 33.85 0.99
N LEU A 646 8.48 32.97 0.90
CA LEU A 646 8.43 31.75 0.10
C LEU A 646 7.91 30.58 0.95
N TYR A 647 7.04 29.75 0.36
CA TYR A 647 6.52 28.54 0.99
C TYR A 647 6.82 27.35 0.10
N CYS A 648 7.55 26.38 0.64
CA CYS A 648 7.93 25.19 -0.10
C CYS A 648 6.74 24.25 -0.28
N SER A 649 6.72 23.44 -1.34
CA SER A 649 5.68 22.42 -1.56
C SER A 649 5.65 21.39 -0.44
N GLU A 650 4.59 20.58 -0.39
CA GLU A 650 4.63 19.30 0.34
C GLU A 650 5.88 18.49 -0.08
N GLY A 651 6.41 17.70 0.85
CA GLY A 651 7.66 16.97 0.68
C GLY A 651 8.93 17.82 0.67
N SER A 652 8.84 19.14 0.90
CA SER A 652 10.01 20.03 0.91
C SER A 652 9.95 21.04 2.04
N TYR A 653 11.11 21.55 2.44
CA TYR A 653 11.26 22.49 3.54
C TYR A 653 12.14 23.69 3.16
N LEU A 654 11.99 24.77 3.92
CA LEU A 654 12.74 26.01 3.71
C LEU A 654 14.12 25.91 4.37
N LEU A 655 15.17 25.70 3.57
CA LEU A 655 16.55 25.61 4.06
C LEU A 655 17.13 26.99 4.42
N SER A 656 16.84 27.99 3.60
CA SER A 656 17.23 29.39 3.81
C SER A 656 16.29 30.30 3.02
N ASP A 657 16.39 31.62 3.22
CA ASP A 657 15.54 32.58 2.52
C ASP A 657 15.52 32.32 1.00
N TYR A 658 14.33 32.02 0.48
CA TYR A 658 14.07 31.73 -0.93
C TYR A 658 14.68 30.43 -1.48
N ILE A 659 15.12 29.50 -0.64
CA ILE A 659 15.68 28.20 -1.07
C ILE A 659 14.90 27.04 -0.41
N CYS A 660 14.23 26.25 -1.25
CA CYS A 660 13.50 25.04 -0.84
C CYS A 660 14.30 23.79 -1.20
N GLU A 661 14.39 22.85 -0.27
CA GLU A 661 14.99 21.53 -0.51
C GLU A 661 14.02 20.40 -0.20
N PHE A 662 14.19 19.26 -0.88
CA PHE A 662 13.39 18.08 -0.58
C PHE A 662 13.68 17.59 0.83
N CYS A 663 12.65 17.07 1.50
CA CYS A 663 12.84 16.36 2.75
C CYS A 663 13.80 15.20 2.55
N PRO A 664 14.86 15.07 3.38
CA PRO A 664 15.80 13.98 3.28
C PRO A 664 15.15 12.64 3.64
N GLN A 665 15.72 11.54 3.15
CA GLN A 665 15.33 10.17 3.50
C GLN A 665 15.10 10.02 5.02
N GLY A 666 14.00 9.38 5.40
CA GLY A 666 13.60 9.21 6.79
C GLY A 666 12.72 10.35 7.33
N SER A 667 12.36 11.34 6.51
CA SER A 667 11.50 12.45 6.91
C SER A 667 10.50 12.81 5.81
N TYR A 668 9.42 13.49 6.19
CA TYR A 668 8.35 13.92 5.29
C TYR A 668 7.84 15.32 5.65
N ALA A 669 7.13 15.96 4.73
CA ALA A 669 6.38 17.19 4.98
C ALA A 669 5.00 17.08 4.32
N SER A 670 3.93 17.17 5.11
CA SER A 670 2.57 16.90 4.61
C SER A 670 1.84 18.17 4.15
N GLU A 671 2.26 19.33 4.66
CA GLU A 671 1.64 20.61 4.32
C GLU A 671 2.58 21.52 3.52
N ILE A 672 1.98 22.37 2.67
CA ILE A 672 2.71 23.42 1.96
C ILE A 672 3.19 24.47 2.96
N GLY A 673 4.48 24.77 2.93
CA GLY A 673 5.09 25.81 3.75
C GLY A 673 5.63 25.35 5.10
N GLU A 674 5.84 24.05 5.30
CA GLU A 674 6.56 23.54 6.47
C GLU A 674 8.01 24.04 6.47
N ASN A 675 8.48 24.53 7.64
CA ASN A 675 9.84 25.03 7.78
C ASN A 675 10.85 23.90 7.99
N ASN A 676 10.43 22.79 8.60
CA ASN A 676 11.26 21.63 8.91
C ASN A 676 10.47 20.37 8.56
N CYS A 677 11.17 19.34 8.05
CA CYS A 677 10.56 18.04 7.81
C CYS A 677 10.31 17.28 9.13
N THR A 678 9.19 16.59 9.20
CA THR A 678 8.85 15.70 10.31
C THR A 678 9.58 14.37 10.14
N LEU A 679 10.25 13.90 11.19
CA LEU A 679 10.98 12.62 11.16
C LEU A 679 10.00 11.44 11.20
N CYS A 680 10.28 10.39 10.44
CA CYS A 680 9.54 9.13 10.55
C CYS A 680 9.71 8.54 11.95
N PRO A 681 8.62 8.03 12.57
CA PRO A 681 8.65 7.50 13.93
C PRO A 681 9.49 6.23 14.04
N GLN A 682 9.86 5.86 15.26
CA GLN A 682 10.53 4.58 15.55
C GLN A 682 9.69 3.39 15.04
N GLY A 683 10.35 2.28 14.72
CA GLY A 683 9.73 1.11 14.09
C GLY A 683 9.41 1.29 12.59
N THR A 684 9.62 2.48 12.04
CA THR A 684 9.42 2.79 10.61
C THR A 684 10.68 3.34 9.94
N PHE A 685 10.71 3.37 8.62
CA PHE A 685 11.78 3.95 7.82
C PHE A 685 11.22 4.58 6.53
N ASN A 686 12.00 5.44 5.90
CA ASN A 686 11.69 5.97 4.57
C ASN A 686 13.00 6.13 3.79
N SER A 687 13.09 5.57 2.58
CA SER A 687 14.32 5.57 1.78
C SER A 687 14.36 6.62 0.67
N ILE A 688 13.31 7.41 0.49
CA ILE A 688 13.13 8.30 -0.67
C ILE A 688 13.20 9.76 -0.20
N ASN A 689 13.72 10.65 -1.05
CA ASN A 689 13.67 12.08 -0.75
C ASN A 689 12.33 12.66 -1.21
N GLY A 690 11.83 13.67 -0.52
CA GLY A 690 10.67 14.42 -0.98
C GLY A 690 9.33 13.86 -0.52
N SER A 691 9.29 12.95 0.45
CA SER A 691 8.04 12.31 0.87
C SER A 691 7.02 13.30 1.43
N THR A 692 5.79 13.18 0.93
CA THR A 692 4.68 14.11 1.12
C THR A 692 3.69 13.66 2.20
N SER A 693 3.89 12.50 2.82
CA SER A 693 2.96 11.98 3.83
C SER A 693 3.63 11.06 4.86
N LYS A 694 3.09 11.05 6.09
CA LYS A 694 3.41 10.05 7.13
C LYS A 694 3.18 8.60 6.67
N ARG A 695 2.29 8.38 5.70
CA ARG A 695 2.03 7.04 5.14
C ARG A 695 3.24 6.44 4.42
N GLN A 696 4.20 7.28 4.01
CA GLN A 696 5.45 6.86 3.39
C GLN A 696 6.54 6.55 4.43
N CYS A 697 6.21 6.56 5.72
CA CYS A 697 7.03 5.97 6.79
C CYS A 697 6.65 4.50 6.94
N TYR A 698 7.31 3.64 6.16
CA TYR A 698 7.01 2.21 6.09
C TYR A 698 7.46 1.49 7.37
N PRO A 699 6.64 0.60 7.94
CA PRO A 699 7.08 -0.22 9.07
C PRO A 699 8.22 -1.14 8.66
N CYS A 700 9.16 -1.37 9.59
CA CYS A 700 10.21 -2.35 9.38
C CYS A 700 9.62 -3.73 9.12
N ALA A 701 10.09 -4.41 8.07
CA ALA A 701 9.64 -5.77 7.74
C ALA A 701 10.01 -6.78 8.84
N GLU A 702 9.39 -7.96 8.80
CA GLU A 702 9.69 -9.06 9.72
C GLU A 702 11.18 -9.43 9.66
N GLY A 703 11.82 -9.58 10.81
CA GLY A 703 13.27 -9.77 10.90
C GLY A 703 14.10 -8.48 10.86
N PHE A 704 13.46 -7.30 10.87
CA PHE A 704 14.11 -6.00 10.98
C PHE A 704 13.48 -5.15 12.08
N PHE A 705 14.23 -4.18 12.60
CA PHE A 705 13.75 -3.26 13.63
C PHE A 705 14.35 -1.86 13.45
N ASN A 706 13.75 -0.86 14.08
CA ASN A 706 14.30 0.49 14.13
C ASN A 706 13.99 1.21 15.44
N MET A 707 15.05 1.52 16.20
CA MET A 707 14.97 2.21 17.49
C MET A 707 15.11 3.75 17.40
N TYR A 708 15.46 4.29 16.23
CA TYR A 708 15.71 5.72 16.05
C TYR A 708 14.70 6.35 15.11
N GLU A 709 14.27 7.57 15.40
CA GLU A 709 13.48 8.36 14.45
C GLU A 709 14.33 8.76 13.23
N GLY A 710 13.69 9.04 12.10
CA GLY A 710 14.39 9.66 10.97
C GLY A 710 15.27 8.73 10.14
N ARG A 711 15.03 7.42 10.14
CA ARG A 711 15.92 6.44 9.49
C ARG A 711 15.58 6.16 8.04
N LYS A 712 16.64 6.01 7.24
CA LYS A 712 16.57 5.62 5.83
C LYS A 712 16.38 4.12 5.58
N SER A 713 16.67 3.29 6.57
CA SER A 713 16.56 1.82 6.52
C SER A 713 16.56 1.24 7.92
N CYS A 714 15.90 0.10 8.07
CA CYS A 714 15.86 -0.68 9.31
C CYS A 714 17.12 -1.52 9.53
N PHE A 715 17.38 -1.88 10.79
CA PHE A 715 18.47 -2.76 11.18
C PHE A 715 18.04 -4.22 11.13
N PRO A 716 18.93 -5.15 10.73
CA PRO A 716 18.64 -6.58 10.78
C PRO A 716 18.49 -7.04 12.24
N CYS A 717 17.50 -7.89 12.51
CA CYS A 717 17.27 -8.47 13.83
C CYS A 717 18.46 -9.37 14.22
N PRO A 718 19.01 -9.26 15.44
CA PRO A 718 20.09 -10.13 15.91
C PRO A 718 19.69 -11.61 15.96
N GLU A 719 20.67 -12.51 15.86
CA GLU A 719 20.43 -13.96 15.99
C GLU A 719 19.81 -14.30 17.36
N ASN A 720 18.79 -15.17 17.36
CA ASN A 720 17.97 -15.56 18.52
C ASN A 720 17.05 -14.46 19.08
N TYR A 721 16.86 -13.36 18.36
CA TYR A 721 15.84 -12.37 18.69
C TYR A 721 14.64 -12.46 17.75
N TYR A 722 13.50 -11.98 18.22
CA TYR A 722 12.24 -11.88 17.51
C TYR A 722 11.96 -10.41 17.21
N CYS A 723 11.77 -10.09 15.93
CA CYS A 723 11.42 -8.75 15.46
C CYS A 723 10.25 -8.87 14.47
N PRO A 724 8.99 -8.77 14.93
CA PRO A 724 7.84 -8.68 14.03
C PRO A 724 7.80 -7.33 13.31
N ILE A 725 6.87 -7.20 12.36
CA ILE A 725 6.70 -5.97 11.58
C ILE A 725 6.49 -4.76 12.51
N GLY A 726 7.19 -3.66 12.23
CA GLY A 726 7.11 -2.43 13.02
C GLY A 726 7.90 -2.45 14.33
N SER A 727 8.80 -3.42 14.53
CA SER A 727 9.59 -3.53 15.76
C SER A 727 10.46 -2.31 16.02
N VAL A 728 10.35 -1.75 17.23
CA VAL A 728 11.23 -0.68 17.71
C VAL A 728 12.56 -1.25 18.23
N GLU A 729 12.51 -2.38 18.95
CA GLU A 729 13.69 -3.05 19.50
C GLU A 729 13.57 -4.58 19.38
N PRO A 730 14.67 -5.33 19.31
CA PRO A 730 14.65 -6.79 19.26
C PRO A 730 14.17 -7.44 20.56
N GLU A 731 13.33 -8.47 20.46
CA GLU A 731 12.84 -9.22 21.61
C GLU A 731 13.57 -10.55 21.79
N LYS A 732 13.92 -10.93 23.04
CA LYS A 732 14.64 -12.19 23.31
C LYS A 732 13.81 -13.45 22.99
N ALA A 733 12.50 -13.34 23.00
CA ALA A 733 11.60 -14.45 22.75
C ALA A 733 10.28 -13.92 22.19
N LYS A 734 9.69 -14.68 21.27
CA LYS A 734 8.34 -14.42 20.77
C LYS A 734 7.34 -14.44 21.94
N PRO A 735 6.42 -13.46 22.05
CA PRO A 735 5.38 -13.47 23.07
C PRO A 735 4.59 -14.77 22.98
N ASN A 736 4.39 -15.45 24.12
CA ASN A 736 3.56 -16.64 24.17
C ASN A 736 2.10 -16.21 24.36
N PHE A 737 1.34 -16.16 23.27
CA PHE A 737 -0.08 -15.82 23.30
C PHE A 737 -0.87 -17.00 23.89
N THR A 738 -1.09 -17.00 25.20
CA THR A 738 -1.82 -18.06 25.91
C THR A 738 -3.31 -17.76 25.97
N GLU A 739 -4.15 -18.75 25.66
CA GLU A 739 -5.60 -18.66 25.91
C GLU A 739 -5.87 -18.54 27.41
N ILE A 740 -6.65 -17.53 27.79
CA ILE A 740 -7.06 -17.31 29.18
C ILE A 740 -8.45 -17.89 29.34
N SER A 741 -8.61 -18.87 30.23
CA SER A 741 -9.92 -19.36 30.65
C SER A 741 -9.92 -19.53 32.16
N ILE A 742 -10.47 -18.53 32.85
CA ILE A 742 -10.61 -18.55 34.31
C ILE A 742 -12.10 -18.66 34.60
N GLN A 743 -12.48 -19.79 35.17
CA GLN A 743 -13.86 -20.07 35.57
C GLN A 743 -13.97 -20.11 37.09
N PRO A 744 -15.12 -19.72 37.66
CA PRO A 744 -15.41 -19.87 39.07
C PRO A 744 -15.16 -21.30 39.54
N LYS A 745 -14.29 -21.46 40.55
CA LYS A 745 -13.95 -22.78 41.09
C LYS A 745 -15.21 -23.39 41.72
N SER A 746 -15.45 -24.67 41.45
CA SER A 746 -16.43 -25.45 42.22
C SER A 746 -16.03 -25.46 43.70
N TYR A 747 -17.01 -25.44 44.59
CA TYR A 747 -16.74 -25.55 46.03
C TYR A 747 -15.94 -26.83 46.32
N GLN A 748 -14.79 -26.66 46.97
CA GLN A 748 -13.92 -27.76 47.40
C GLN A 748 -13.95 -27.87 48.91
N VAL A 749 -13.98 -29.11 49.41
CA VAL A 749 -13.80 -29.41 50.82
C VAL A 749 -12.44 -28.87 51.28
N PRO A 750 -12.34 -28.24 52.46
CA PRO A 750 -11.06 -27.73 52.94
C PRO A 750 -10.00 -28.84 53.00
N GLY A 751 -8.86 -28.65 52.32
CA GLY A 751 -7.82 -29.68 52.18
C GLY A 751 -7.19 -30.15 53.50
N TYR A 752 -7.34 -29.38 54.58
CA TYR A 752 -6.93 -29.77 55.93
C TYR A 752 -7.89 -30.76 56.60
N TYR A 753 -9.10 -30.98 56.06
CA TYR A 753 -10.08 -31.91 56.61
C TYR A 753 -9.49 -33.31 56.83
N SER A 754 -8.87 -33.87 55.78
CA SER A 754 -8.26 -35.20 55.85
C SER A 754 -7.16 -35.26 56.90
N LYS A 755 -6.32 -34.21 56.97
CA LYS A 755 -5.27 -34.09 58.00
C LYS A 755 -5.85 -34.06 59.41
N ILE A 756 -6.85 -33.20 59.69
CA ILE A 756 -7.49 -33.11 61.01
C ILE A 756 -8.17 -34.44 61.39
N TYR A 757 -8.87 -35.06 60.43
CA TYR A 757 -9.55 -36.35 60.63
C TYR A 757 -8.57 -37.46 61.03
N TYR A 758 -7.46 -37.64 60.30
CA TYR A 758 -6.45 -38.66 60.61
C TYR A 758 -5.67 -38.33 61.89
N LEU A 759 -5.38 -37.05 62.15
CA LEU A 759 -4.70 -36.62 63.38
C LEU A 759 -5.56 -36.91 64.62
N PHE A 760 -6.87 -36.66 64.55
CA PHE A 760 -7.82 -36.98 65.62
C PHE A 760 -7.88 -38.49 65.90
N LEU A 761 -7.95 -39.33 64.86
CA LEU A 761 -7.89 -40.79 64.98
C LEU A 761 -6.58 -41.28 65.61
N LEU A 762 -5.45 -40.68 65.23
CA LEU A 762 -4.15 -41.02 65.81
C LEU A 762 -4.11 -40.70 67.32
N TYR A 763 -4.55 -39.51 67.74
CA TYR A 763 -4.58 -39.16 69.16
C TYR A 763 -5.54 -40.04 69.96
N ALA A 764 -6.70 -40.36 69.41
CA ALA A 764 -7.67 -41.26 70.03
C ALA A 764 -7.08 -42.66 70.26
N THR A 765 -6.41 -43.23 69.25
CA THR A 765 -5.80 -44.57 69.34
C THR A 765 -4.62 -44.59 70.31
N CYS A 766 -3.72 -43.59 70.25
CA CYS A 766 -2.63 -43.44 71.21
C CYS A 766 -3.14 -43.31 72.66
N SER A 767 -4.19 -42.52 72.88
CA SER A 767 -4.80 -42.36 74.22
C SER A 767 -5.41 -43.66 74.73
N PHE A 768 -6.07 -44.45 73.86
CA PHE A 768 -6.62 -45.76 74.23
C PHE A 768 -5.53 -46.77 74.57
N VAL A 769 -4.44 -46.83 73.80
CA VAL A 769 -3.30 -47.72 74.08
C VAL A 769 -2.59 -47.31 75.37
N ALA A 770 -2.37 -46.01 75.60
CA ALA A 770 -1.79 -45.49 76.83
C ALA A 770 -2.65 -45.86 78.05
N LEU A 771 -3.98 -45.71 77.94
CA LEU A 771 -4.91 -46.18 78.97
C LEU A 771 -4.74 -47.68 79.23
N LEU A 772 -4.74 -48.51 78.19
CA LEU A 772 -4.60 -49.97 78.29
C LEU A 772 -3.28 -50.36 78.97
N LEU A 773 -2.18 -49.69 78.65
CA LEU A 773 -0.87 -49.88 79.28
C LEU A 773 -0.88 -49.46 80.75
N VAL A 774 -1.46 -48.31 81.09
CA VAL A 774 -1.61 -47.86 82.49
C VAL A 774 -2.43 -48.87 83.30
N LEU A 775 -3.48 -49.45 82.71
CA LEU A 775 -4.31 -50.46 83.36
C LEU A 775 -3.61 -51.82 83.57
N LEU A 776 -2.65 -52.16 82.70
CA LEU A 776 -1.81 -53.35 82.84
C LEU A 776 -0.70 -53.15 83.88
N ILE A 777 -0.11 -51.96 83.94
CA ILE A 777 1.07 -51.68 84.78
C ILE A 777 0.67 -51.37 86.23
N VAL A 778 -0.45 -50.67 86.46
CA VAL A 778 -0.81 -50.17 87.80
C VAL A 778 -1.85 -51.07 88.48
N PRO A 779 -1.48 -51.94 89.44
CA PRO A 779 -2.39 -52.92 90.03
C PRO A 779 -3.49 -52.27 90.88
N PHE A 780 -3.21 -51.08 91.43
CA PHE A 780 -4.15 -50.30 92.24
C PHE A 780 -5.36 -49.83 91.42
N LEU A 781 -5.12 -49.29 90.22
CA LEU A 781 -6.17 -48.87 89.28
C LEU A 781 -7.00 -50.07 88.83
N ARG A 782 -6.35 -51.20 88.52
CA ARG A 782 -7.03 -52.44 88.13
C ARG A 782 -8.02 -52.96 89.18
N ARG A 783 -7.76 -52.76 90.47
CA ARG A 783 -8.67 -53.14 91.56
C ARG A 783 -9.84 -52.17 91.76
N LYS A 784 -9.67 -50.88 91.43
CA LYS A 784 -10.74 -49.87 91.57
C LYS A 784 -11.68 -49.78 90.36
N ILE A 785 -11.27 -50.27 89.20
CA ILE A 785 -12.06 -50.23 87.96
C ILE A 785 -13.34 -51.05 88.03
N SER A 786 -13.36 -52.11 88.85
CA SER A 786 -14.59 -52.87 89.10
C SER A 786 -15.72 -51.99 89.65
N ILE A 787 -15.45 -50.86 90.32
CA ILE A 787 -16.50 -49.99 90.85
C ILE A 787 -17.35 -49.37 89.73
N VAL A 788 -16.72 -49.10 88.58
CA VAL A 788 -17.30 -48.37 87.43
C VAL A 788 -17.94 -49.32 86.41
N ASP A 789 -18.08 -50.60 86.73
CA ASP A 789 -18.74 -51.58 85.87
C ASP A 789 -20.24 -51.30 85.73
N ILE A 790 -20.64 -50.75 84.56
CA ILE A 790 -22.05 -50.50 84.19
C ILE A 790 -22.66 -51.75 83.53
N PHE A 791 -21.85 -52.73 83.13
CA PHE A 791 -22.29 -53.99 82.53
C PHE A 791 -22.50 -55.11 83.56
N SER A 792 -22.65 -54.76 84.85
CA SER A 792 -22.83 -55.72 85.96
C SER A 792 -23.97 -56.72 85.77
N ASN A 793 -24.97 -56.37 84.95
CA ASN A 793 -26.13 -57.20 84.66
C ASN A 793 -25.86 -58.28 83.60
N LEU A 794 -24.75 -58.18 82.86
CA LEU A 794 -24.37 -59.09 81.77
C LEU A 794 -23.36 -60.18 82.20
N HIS A 795 -22.83 -60.10 83.42
CA HIS A 795 -21.93 -61.11 83.98
C HIS A 795 -22.67 -62.41 84.37
N LYS A 796 -21.99 -63.55 84.23
CA LYS A 796 -22.56 -64.85 84.61
C LYS A 796 -22.80 -64.95 86.11
N ARG A 797 -23.93 -65.55 86.49
CA ARG A 797 -24.34 -65.77 87.88
C ARG A 797 -23.79 -67.09 88.40
N LYS A 798 -23.27 -67.12 89.63
CA LYS A 798 -22.88 -68.38 90.29
C LYS A 798 -24.14 -69.13 90.73
N VAL A 799 -24.29 -70.36 90.26
CA VAL A 799 -25.42 -71.24 90.64
C VAL A 799 -25.25 -71.63 92.11
N ASN A 800 -26.33 -71.51 92.91
CA ASN A 800 -26.45 -71.79 94.36
C ASN A 800 -26.03 -70.69 95.38
N LEU A 801 -26.01 -69.41 95.00
CA LEU A 801 -25.89 -68.27 95.94
C LEU A 801 -26.96 -67.20 95.67
N PRO A 802 -27.38 -66.38 96.66
CA PRO A 802 -28.41 -65.35 96.48
C PRO A 802 -28.02 -64.28 95.44
N LEU A 803 -29.04 -63.70 94.79
CA LEU A 803 -28.93 -62.72 93.71
C LEU A 803 -28.21 -61.43 94.14
N VAL A 804 -26.92 -61.32 93.81
CA VAL A 804 -26.14 -60.08 93.95
C VAL A 804 -25.43 -59.79 92.64
N PHE A 805 -25.64 -58.59 92.07
CA PHE A 805 -24.91 -58.14 90.89
C PHE A 805 -23.42 -58.08 91.20
N GLN A 806 -22.62 -58.85 90.49
CA GLN A 806 -21.18 -58.89 90.68
C GLN A 806 -20.53 -57.94 89.69
N LYS A 807 -19.94 -56.87 90.23
CA LYS A 807 -19.07 -56.00 89.46
C LYS A 807 -17.67 -56.61 89.36
N ASN A 808 -17.11 -56.67 88.17
CA ASN A 808 -15.77 -57.22 87.98
C ASN A 808 -14.84 -56.26 87.22
N ALA A 809 -13.53 -56.52 87.29
CA ALA A 809 -12.54 -55.66 86.67
C ALA A 809 -12.61 -55.68 85.13
N ILE A 810 -13.21 -56.72 84.53
CA ILE A 810 -13.37 -56.87 83.09
C ILE A 810 -14.51 -55.93 82.61
N GLY A 811 -15.67 -55.96 83.27
CA GLY A 811 -16.80 -55.06 82.98
C GLY A 811 -16.45 -53.58 83.20
N GLY A 812 -15.64 -53.28 84.22
CA GLY A 812 -15.10 -51.93 84.44
C GLY A 812 -14.17 -51.46 83.31
N PHE A 813 -13.31 -52.33 82.76
CA PHE A 813 -12.45 -52.01 81.62
C PHE A 813 -13.25 -51.69 80.36
N TYR A 814 -14.27 -52.51 80.09
CA TYR A 814 -15.16 -52.29 78.95
C TYR A 814 -16.06 -51.05 79.12
N THR A 815 -16.43 -50.71 80.35
CA THR A 815 -17.14 -49.45 80.62
C THR A 815 -16.29 -48.22 80.29
N LEU A 816 -15.01 -48.22 80.67
CA LEU A 816 -14.10 -47.13 80.34
C LEU A 816 -13.81 -47.06 78.83
N SER A 817 -13.68 -48.23 78.19
CA SER A 817 -13.54 -48.33 76.74
C SER A 817 -14.76 -47.78 76.00
N PHE A 818 -15.98 -48.08 76.49
CA PHE A 818 -17.23 -47.53 75.94
C PHE A 818 -17.25 -46.00 75.94
N PHE A 819 -16.92 -45.35 77.05
CA PHE A 819 -16.89 -43.88 77.11
C PHE A 819 -15.84 -43.27 76.18
N ILE A 820 -14.68 -43.90 76.03
CA ILE A 820 -13.64 -43.44 75.09
C ILE A 820 -14.13 -43.59 73.65
N PHE A 821 -14.69 -44.74 73.26
CA PHE A 821 -15.24 -44.91 71.92
C PHE A 821 -16.39 -43.93 71.64
N ALA A 822 -17.28 -43.72 72.61
CA ALA A 822 -18.38 -42.75 72.49
C ALA A 822 -17.87 -41.31 72.26
N LEU A 823 -16.82 -40.88 72.98
CA LEU A 823 -16.18 -39.58 72.77
C LEU A 823 -15.49 -39.47 71.40
N VAL A 824 -14.84 -40.54 70.92
CA VAL A 824 -14.21 -40.57 69.60
C VAL A 824 -15.27 -40.48 68.50
N PHE A 825 -16.36 -41.24 68.58
CA PHE A 825 -17.45 -41.14 67.62
C PHE A 825 -18.11 -39.76 67.62
N PHE A 826 -18.29 -39.14 68.78
CA PHE A 826 -18.78 -37.77 68.87
C PHE A 826 -17.83 -36.78 68.19
N GLY A 827 -16.53 -36.87 68.46
CA GLY A 827 -15.52 -36.02 67.83
C GLY A 827 -15.47 -36.19 66.31
N LEU A 828 -15.57 -37.42 65.79
CA LEU A 828 -15.62 -37.67 64.35
C LEU A 828 -16.85 -37.06 63.68
N ASN A 829 -18.03 -37.18 64.30
CA ASN A 829 -19.27 -36.57 63.79
C ASN A 829 -19.23 -35.04 63.88
N ALA A 830 -18.66 -34.48 64.95
CA ALA A 830 -18.47 -33.04 65.09
C ALA A 830 -17.53 -32.49 64.01
N ILE A 831 -16.41 -33.18 63.72
CA ILE A 831 -15.48 -32.82 62.64
C ILE A 831 -16.20 -32.86 61.28
N GLN A 832 -17.02 -33.89 61.03
CA GLN A 832 -17.81 -34.00 59.80
C GLN A 832 -18.85 -32.88 59.68
N PHE A 833 -19.52 -32.50 60.76
CA PHE A 833 -20.49 -31.40 60.73
C PHE A 833 -19.81 -30.04 60.52
N PHE A 834 -18.75 -29.71 61.25
CA PHE A 834 -18.16 -28.38 61.12
C PHE A 834 -17.35 -28.20 59.83
N LEU A 835 -16.83 -29.28 59.23
CA LEU A 835 -15.94 -29.19 58.06
C LEU A 835 -16.53 -29.74 56.75
N LEU A 836 -17.65 -30.49 56.77
CA LEU A 836 -18.26 -31.13 55.60
C LEU A 836 -19.78 -30.91 55.47
N ASN A 837 -20.35 -29.92 56.16
CA ASN A 837 -21.80 -29.69 56.17
C ASN A 837 -22.33 -28.81 55.01
N ILE A 838 -21.52 -28.51 54.01
CA ILE A 838 -21.96 -27.68 52.87
C ILE A 838 -22.06 -28.57 51.62
N THR A 839 -23.23 -28.58 50.98
CA THR A 839 -23.37 -29.05 49.59
C THR A 839 -23.60 -27.88 48.65
N GLU A 840 -22.96 -27.96 47.49
CA GLU A 840 -23.20 -27.06 46.36
C GLU A 840 -23.88 -27.87 45.26
N THR A 841 -25.10 -27.49 44.88
CA THR A 841 -25.81 -28.06 43.73
C THR A 841 -25.74 -27.08 42.57
N LYS A 842 -25.43 -27.60 41.37
CA LYS A 842 -25.41 -26.83 40.12
C LYS A 842 -26.42 -27.46 39.16
N THR A 843 -27.41 -26.69 38.73
CA THR A 843 -28.43 -27.17 37.78
C THR A 843 -28.60 -26.19 36.62
N LEU A 844 -28.79 -26.71 35.41
CA LEU A 844 -29.16 -25.91 34.26
C LEU A 844 -30.68 -25.84 34.18
N GLN A 845 -31.23 -24.63 34.11
CA GLN A 845 -32.67 -24.41 33.96
C GLN A 845 -32.96 -23.46 32.80
N PRO A 846 -34.15 -23.54 32.17
CA PRO A 846 -34.56 -22.59 31.14
C PRO A 846 -34.60 -21.15 31.67
N ILE A 847 -34.15 -20.19 30.86
CA ILE A 847 -34.03 -18.78 31.28
C ILE A 847 -35.37 -18.14 31.71
N SER A 848 -36.49 -18.65 31.18
CA SER A 848 -37.84 -18.20 31.53
C SER A 848 -38.21 -18.45 32.98
N VAL A 849 -37.57 -19.44 33.64
CA VAL A 849 -37.75 -19.70 35.08
C VAL A 849 -37.10 -18.58 35.89
N PHE A 850 -35.88 -18.18 35.52
CA PHE A 850 -35.12 -17.17 36.26
C PHE A 850 -35.66 -15.74 36.12
N GLN A 851 -36.26 -15.41 34.97
CA GLN A 851 -36.85 -14.08 34.75
C GLN A 851 -38.03 -13.79 35.69
N LYS A 852 -38.71 -14.81 36.21
CA LYS A 852 -39.75 -14.63 37.23
C LYS A 852 -39.20 -14.23 38.60
N ASP A 853 -37.98 -14.64 38.92
CA ASP A 853 -37.39 -14.46 40.25
C ASP A 853 -36.51 -13.20 40.36
N VAL A 854 -35.85 -12.77 39.28
CA VAL A 854 -34.86 -11.66 39.30
C VAL A 854 -35.19 -10.53 38.32
N GLY A 855 -36.16 -10.73 37.41
CA GLY A 855 -36.47 -9.76 36.37
C GLY A 855 -35.41 -9.75 35.25
N LYS A 856 -34.47 -8.79 35.29
CA LYS A 856 -33.42 -8.61 34.28
C LYS A 856 -32.04 -8.88 34.87
N PHE A 857 -31.27 -9.77 34.25
CA PHE A 857 -29.88 -10.04 34.64
C PHE A 857 -29.02 -8.82 34.32
N SER A 858 -28.37 -8.27 35.34
CA SER A 858 -27.52 -7.08 35.28
C SER A 858 -26.25 -7.33 36.07
N THR A 859 -25.08 -7.14 35.45
CA THR A 859 -23.78 -7.25 36.11
C THR A 859 -22.72 -6.38 35.47
N ASP A 860 -21.65 -6.16 36.21
CA ASP A 860 -20.45 -5.54 35.69
C ASP A 860 -19.70 -6.47 34.75
N PHE A 861 -19.27 -5.93 33.61
CA PHE A 861 -18.37 -6.62 32.71
C PHE A 861 -17.36 -5.65 32.08
N ASN A 862 -16.18 -6.19 31.77
CA ASN A 862 -15.09 -5.49 31.12
C ASN A 862 -14.66 -6.28 29.89
N ILE A 863 -14.59 -5.60 28.75
CA ILE A 863 -14.14 -6.15 27.47
C ILE A 863 -12.91 -5.35 27.06
N SER A 864 -11.76 -5.98 26.95
CA SER A 864 -10.54 -5.32 26.48
C SER A 864 -9.99 -5.96 25.21
N VAL A 865 -9.75 -5.14 24.20
CA VAL A 865 -9.06 -5.51 22.96
C VAL A 865 -7.67 -4.89 22.98
N THR A 866 -6.63 -5.70 22.80
CA THR A 866 -5.24 -5.25 22.68
C THR A 866 -4.74 -5.52 21.27
N PHE A 867 -4.34 -4.46 20.58
CA PHE A 867 -3.63 -4.51 19.30
C PHE A 867 -2.12 -4.54 19.59
N HIS A 868 -1.46 -5.65 19.26
CA HIS A 868 -0.04 -5.83 19.51
C HIS A 868 0.81 -5.36 18.32
N TYR A 869 1.88 -4.60 18.60
CA TYR A 869 2.70 -3.95 17.57
C TYR A 869 1.87 -2.96 16.73
N TYR A 870 1.14 -2.10 17.42
CA TYR A 870 0.23 -1.13 16.83
C TYR A 870 0.97 0.08 16.27
N GLY A 871 0.81 0.34 14.97
CA GLY A 871 1.51 1.44 14.27
C GLY A 871 0.94 2.83 14.54
N GLY A 872 -0.32 2.93 14.97
CA GLY A 872 -1.02 4.20 15.18
C GLY A 872 -0.65 4.91 16.47
N ASN A 873 -1.25 6.07 16.72
CA ASN A 873 -0.97 6.89 17.90
C ASN A 873 -1.79 6.45 19.14
N CYS A 874 -2.87 5.68 18.95
CA CYS A 874 -3.72 5.08 20.00
C CYS A 874 -4.24 6.12 21.01
N TYR A 875 -4.89 7.17 20.53
CA TYR A 875 -5.57 8.15 21.37
C TYR A 875 -6.98 8.42 20.86
N ASN A 876 -7.84 9.05 21.68
CA ASN A 876 -9.16 9.49 21.25
C ASN A 876 -9.09 10.95 20.81
N ASP A 877 -9.28 11.25 19.52
CA ASP A 877 -9.46 12.61 19.05
C ASP A 877 -10.89 12.81 18.55
N THR A 878 -11.45 13.99 18.83
CA THR A 878 -12.85 14.33 18.53
C THR A 878 -13.21 14.26 17.04
N LEU A 879 -12.22 14.27 16.15
CA LEU A 879 -12.43 14.24 14.71
C LEU A 879 -12.20 12.89 14.02
N ASN A 880 -11.32 12.02 14.53
CA ASN A 880 -11.04 10.68 13.96
C ASN A 880 -9.95 9.99 14.78
N SER A 881 -10.26 8.86 15.42
CA SER A 881 -9.21 7.90 15.79
C SER A 881 -9.77 6.52 16.12
N ILE A 882 -10.60 6.39 17.15
CA ILE A 882 -11.08 5.09 17.65
C ILE A 882 -12.54 5.20 18.10
N ASN A 883 -13.40 4.35 17.54
CA ASN A 883 -14.83 4.28 17.85
C ASN A 883 -15.21 2.89 18.38
N ILE A 884 -16.08 2.85 19.40
CA ILE A 884 -16.64 1.62 19.94
C ILE A 884 -18.16 1.68 19.81
N GLU A 885 -18.71 0.85 18.94
CA GLU A 885 -20.15 0.76 18.69
C GLU A 885 -20.72 -0.45 19.43
N THR A 886 -21.70 -0.23 20.32
CA THR A 886 -22.41 -1.31 21.03
C THR A 886 -23.85 -1.41 20.56
N ILE A 887 -24.28 -2.60 20.18
CA ILE A 887 -25.68 -2.93 19.89
C ILE A 887 -26.12 -3.95 20.93
N GLY A 888 -27.26 -3.72 21.59
CA GLY A 888 -27.88 -4.70 22.49
C GLY A 888 -27.38 -4.75 23.93
N ILE A 889 -26.46 -3.87 24.33
CA ILE A 889 -26.00 -3.68 25.72
C ILE A 889 -26.75 -2.48 26.32
N ILE A 890 -27.39 -2.67 27.48
CA ILE A 890 -28.14 -1.63 28.18
C ILE A 890 -27.62 -1.50 29.61
N GLY A 891 -27.07 -0.33 29.97
CA GLY A 891 -26.55 -0.01 31.31
C GLY A 891 -26.47 1.49 31.59
N ASN A 892 -26.18 1.86 32.84
CA ASN A 892 -26.25 3.25 33.31
C ASN A 892 -24.92 4.01 33.23
N ASN A 893 -23.77 3.33 33.30
CA ASN A 893 -22.42 3.92 33.19
C ASN A 893 -21.56 3.05 32.27
N ILE A 894 -21.18 3.61 31.12
CA ILE A 894 -20.27 2.99 30.14
C ILE A 894 -19.03 3.86 30.10
N ASP A 895 -17.89 3.30 30.51
CA ASP A 895 -16.58 3.95 30.46
C ASP A 895 -15.71 3.28 29.41
N VAL A 896 -15.03 4.08 28.58
CA VAL A 896 -14.05 3.62 27.59
C VAL A 896 -12.69 4.16 27.96
N ILE A 897 -11.72 3.26 28.12
CA ILE A 897 -10.34 3.59 28.48
C ILE A 897 -9.44 3.13 27.33
N ILE A 898 -8.57 4.04 26.87
CA ILE A 898 -7.61 3.80 25.79
C ILE A 898 -6.22 4.01 26.38
N GLU A 899 -5.39 2.98 26.31
CA GLU A 899 -4.02 2.98 26.83
C GLU A 899 -3.05 2.59 25.72
N LYS A 900 -2.05 3.44 25.49
CA LYS A 900 -0.91 3.15 24.62
C LYS A 900 0.31 2.79 25.46
N ASN A 901 0.86 1.61 25.22
CA ASN A 901 2.23 1.28 25.59
C ASN A 901 3.15 1.51 24.37
N ASP A 902 4.47 1.45 24.54
CA ASP A 902 5.43 1.71 23.46
C ASP A 902 5.20 0.87 22.17
N ARG A 903 4.51 -0.27 22.28
CA ARG A 903 4.25 -1.22 21.19
C ARG A 903 2.77 -1.57 21.00
N ASP A 904 1.94 -1.43 22.03
CA ASP A 904 0.60 -2.01 22.05
C ASP A 904 -0.45 -0.94 22.29
N CYS A 905 -1.62 -1.09 21.65
CA CYS A 905 -2.79 -0.24 21.88
C CYS A 905 -3.90 -1.06 22.53
N LYS A 906 -4.30 -0.69 23.75
CA LYS A 906 -5.33 -1.40 24.52
C LYS A 906 -6.60 -0.55 24.64
N LEU A 907 -7.70 -1.09 24.14
CA LEU A 907 -9.05 -0.52 24.23
C LEU A 907 -9.86 -1.30 25.27
N SER A 908 -10.24 -0.67 26.36
CA SER A 908 -11.04 -1.30 27.42
C SER A 908 -12.42 -0.66 27.50
N PHE A 909 -13.46 -1.47 27.35
CA PHE A 909 -14.85 -1.13 27.50
C PHE A 909 -15.37 -1.67 28.83
N TYR A 910 -15.74 -0.77 29.74
CA TYR A 910 -16.25 -1.12 31.06
C TYR A 910 -17.71 -0.70 31.22
N CYS A 911 -18.53 -1.63 31.68
CA CYS A 911 -19.98 -1.46 31.77
C CYS A 911 -20.43 -1.83 33.18
N LYS A 912 -20.98 -0.86 33.93
CA LYS A 912 -21.57 -1.09 35.26
C LYS A 912 -23.06 -1.37 35.17
N ASP A 913 -23.53 -2.37 35.91
CA ASP A 913 -24.94 -2.77 35.95
C ASP A 913 -25.55 -2.93 34.55
N CYS A 914 -24.91 -3.76 33.72
CA CYS A 914 -25.29 -3.90 32.33
C CYS A 914 -26.03 -5.21 32.05
N SER A 915 -27.07 -5.09 31.23
CA SER A 915 -27.92 -6.19 30.78
C SER A 915 -27.76 -6.43 29.28
N ILE A 916 -27.82 -7.70 28.89
CA ILE A 916 -27.60 -8.18 27.52
C ILE A 916 -28.96 -8.51 26.88
N SER A 917 -29.21 -8.03 25.65
CA SER A 917 -30.44 -8.27 24.88
C SER A 917 -30.33 -9.50 23.95
N SER A 918 -31.19 -9.66 22.94
CA SER A 918 -31.17 -10.84 22.05
C SER A 918 -30.16 -10.75 20.89
N GLN A 919 -29.74 -9.55 20.48
CA GLN A 919 -28.69 -9.34 19.47
C GLN A 919 -27.64 -8.38 20.02
N ASN A 920 -26.48 -8.93 20.39
CA ASN A 920 -25.47 -8.16 21.10
C ASN A 920 -24.15 -8.22 20.36
N LYS A 921 -23.73 -7.06 19.88
CA LYS A 921 -22.48 -6.89 19.15
C LYS A 921 -21.72 -5.72 19.74
N VAL A 922 -20.42 -5.89 19.92
CA VAL A 922 -19.51 -4.79 20.24
C VAL A 922 -18.50 -4.72 19.10
N THR A 923 -18.42 -3.56 18.45
CA THR A 923 -17.49 -3.34 17.34
C THR A 923 -16.47 -2.31 17.78
N PHE A 924 -15.20 -2.67 17.75
CA PHE A 924 -14.07 -1.77 17.97
C PHE A 924 -13.52 -1.39 16.60
N LYS A 925 -13.47 -0.09 16.28
CA LYS A 925 -12.94 0.42 15.02
C LYS A 925 -11.86 1.45 15.30
N SER A 926 -10.71 1.34 14.64
CA SER A 926 -9.70 2.39 14.56
C SER A 926 -9.54 2.84 13.12
N VAL A 927 -9.48 4.15 12.91
CA VAL A 927 -9.28 4.81 11.60
C VAL A 927 -8.09 5.77 11.61
N GLU A 928 -7.18 5.60 12.58
CA GLU A 928 -5.96 6.42 12.67
C GLU A 928 -5.04 6.25 11.45
N GLU A 929 -4.24 7.27 11.15
CA GLU A 929 -3.15 7.17 10.17
C GLU A 929 -2.13 6.11 10.62
N ASN A 930 -1.93 5.09 9.78
CA ASN A 930 -1.11 3.89 10.04
C ASN A 930 -1.64 2.96 11.15
N CYS A 931 -2.95 2.78 11.28
CA CYS A 931 -3.54 1.75 12.14
C CYS A 931 -3.35 0.32 11.56
N PHE A 932 -2.23 -0.32 11.87
CA PHE A 932 -2.00 -1.75 11.62
C PHE A 932 -1.56 -2.46 12.89
N THR A 933 -1.67 -3.79 12.91
CA THR A 933 -1.27 -4.61 14.07
C THR A 933 -0.83 -6.02 13.63
N LYS A 934 0.12 -6.64 14.34
CA LYS A 934 0.57 -8.01 14.04
C LYS A 934 -0.32 -9.07 14.70
N ALA A 935 -0.83 -8.77 15.88
CA ALA A 935 -1.73 -9.66 16.61
C ALA A 935 -2.86 -8.88 17.31
N ILE A 936 -3.98 -9.57 17.55
CA ILE A 936 -5.17 -9.01 18.20
C ILE A 936 -5.56 -9.94 19.35
N SER A 937 -5.52 -9.43 20.58
CA SER A 937 -5.97 -10.14 21.78
C SER A 937 -7.28 -9.55 22.27
N LEU A 938 -8.27 -10.40 22.55
CA LEU A 938 -9.55 -9.98 23.12
C LEU A 938 -9.81 -10.74 24.41
N ASP A 939 -9.93 -9.98 25.51
CA ASP A 939 -10.22 -10.47 26.84
C ASP A 939 -11.58 -9.95 27.32
N ILE A 940 -12.41 -10.85 27.85
CA ILE A 940 -13.70 -10.54 28.46
C ILE A 940 -13.68 -11.03 29.89
N SER A 941 -14.08 -10.15 30.82
CA SER A 941 -14.33 -10.51 32.20
C SER A 941 -15.74 -10.11 32.63
N SER A 942 -16.40 -10.98 33.39
CA SER A 942 -17.70 -10.72 33.98
C SER A 942 -17.71 -11.21 35.43
N VAL A 943 -18.41 -10.47 36.30
CA VAL A 943 -18.67 -10.91 37.66
C VAL A 943 -19.56 -12.17 37.63
N SER A 944 -19.13 -13.23 38.30
CA SER A 944 -19.91 -14.46 38.40
C SER A 944 -21.00 -14.33 39.45
N SER A 945 -22.05 -15.16 39.36
CA SER A 945 -23.01 -15.32 40.45
C SER A 945 -22.38 -15.88 41.73
N VAL A 946 -21.26 -16.61 41.62
CA VAL A 946 -20.54 -17.10 42.80
C VAL A 946 -19.76 -15.94 43.44
N PRO A 947 -19.97 -15.67 44.75
CA PRO A 947 -19.34 -14.55 45.45
C PRO A 947 -17.82 -14.53 45.29
N GLU A 948 -17.25 -13.32 45.11
CA GLU A 948 -15.81 -13.07 45.01
C GLU A 948 -15.10 -13.83 43.86
N SER A 949 -15.84 -14.24 42.82
CA SER A 949 -15.28 -14.94 41.66
C SER A 949 -15.57 -14.23 40.33
N LEU A 950 -14.57 -14.26 39.44
CA LEU A 950 -14.66 -13.71 38.09
C LEU A 950 -14.72 -14.86 37.08
N SER A 951 -15.47 -14.66 36.01
CA SER A 951 -15.37 -15.45 34.79
C SER A 951 -14.58 -14.64 33.77
N ILE A 952 -13.45 -15.16 33.31
CA ILE A 952 -12.57 -14.51 32.33
C ILE A 952 -12.34 -15.45 31.15
N MET A 953 -12.49 -14.93 29.94
CA MET A 953 -12.15 -15.60 28.69
C MET A 953 -11.32 -14.68 27.83
N GLY A 954 -10.21 -15.18 27.30
CA GLY A 954 -9.27 -14.39 26.50
C GLY A 954 -8.68 -15.22 25.36
N LYS A 955 -8.60 -14.64 24.16
CA LYS A 955 -8.03 -15.31 22.98
C LYS A 955 -7.29 -14.33 22.10
N THR A 956 -6.22 -14.80 21.47
CA THR A 956 -5.38 -14.02 20.57
C THR A 956 -5.32 -14.65 19.20
N ILE A 957 -5.34 -13.81 18.16
CA ILE A 957 -5.06 -14.20 16.78
C ILE A 957 -3.82 -13.44 16.28
N GLU A 958 -3.02 -14.08 15.44
CA GLU A 958 -1.81 -13.52 14.85
C GLU A 958 -1.90 -13.56 13.33
N ALA A 959 -1.42 -12.51 12.65
CA ALA A 959 -1.36 -12.48 11.20
C ALA A 959 -0.25 -13.40 10.66
N GLU A 960 -0.43 -13.92 9.46
CA GLU A 960 0.56 -14.76 8.78
C GLU A 960 1.93 -14.06 8.63
N THR A 961 2.98 -14.83 8.33
CA THR A 961 4.34 -14.30 8.09
C THR A 961 4.31 -13.20 7.01
N ASN A 962 5.01 -12.09 7.26
CA ASN A 962 5.04 -10.90 6.39
C ASN A 962 3.69 -10.21 6.15
N LYS A 963 2.65 -10.51 6.94
CA LYS A 963 1.36 -9.80 6.90
C LYS A 963 1.03 -9.13 8.22
N ILE A 964 0.19 -8.10 8.13
CA ILE A 964 -0.39 -7.36 9.25
C ILE A 964 -1.91 -7.35 9.12
N PHE A 965 -2.62 -7.27 10.23
CA PHE A 965 -4.03 -6.93 10.22
C PHE A 965 -4.18 -5.46 9.89
N ILE A 966 -4.94 -5.18 8.84
CA ILE A 966 -5.36 -3.86 8.39
C ILE A 966 -6.48 -4.06 7.35
N GLY A 967 -7.38 -3.11 7.22
CA GLY A 967 -8.48 -3.14 6.26
C GLY A 967 -9.85 -3.34 6.89
N GLU A 968 -10.85 -3.50 6.03
CA GLU A 968 -12.25 -3.37 6.42
C GLU A 968 -12.84 -4.57 7.14
N THR A 969 -12.45 -5.79 6.74
CA THR A 969 -13.14 -6.99 7.26
C THR A 969 -12.72 -7.21 8.70
N PRO A 970 -13.67 -7.14 9.65
CA PRO A 970 -13.33 -7.22 11.06
C PRO A 970 -12.80 -8.60 11.42
N SER A 971 -11.88 -8.64 12.37
CA SER A 971 -11.59 -9.91 13.05
C SER A 971 -12.73 -10.23 14.01
N GLU A 972 -13.33 -11.40 13.86
CA GLU A 972 -14.53 -11.77 14.60
C GLU A 972 -14.22 -12.70 15.78
N PHE A 973 -14.75 -12.35 16.95
CA PHE A 973 -14.68 -13.17 18.16
C PHE A 973 -16.10 -13.49 18.63
N SER A 974 -16.32 -14.74 19.07
CA SER A 974 -17.65 -15.18 19.49
C SER A 974 -17.60 -15.86 20.85
N TYR A 975 -18.25 -15.25 21.84
CA TYR A 975 -18.36 -15.80 23.20
C TYR A 975 -19.82 -16.00 23.58
N SER A 976 -20.08 -17.04 24.38
CA SER A 976 -21.39 -17.30 24.95
C SER A 976 -21.47 -16.90 26.41
N PHE A 977 -22.55 -16.19 26.75
CA PHE A 977 -22.85 -15.73 28.09
C PHE A 977 -23.99 -16.59 28.64
N THR A 978 -23.67 -17.42 29.65
CA THR A 978 -24.65 -18.23 30.36
C THR A 978 -25.07 -17.48 31.62
N PRO A 979 -26.34 -16.98 31.72
CA PRO A 979 -26.82 -16.34 32.93
C PRO A 979 -26.73 -17.28 34.12
N SER A 980 -26.48 -16.77 35.31
CA SER A 980 -26.34 -17.58 36.51
C SER A 980 -26.90 -16.87 37.74
N ILE A 981 -27.49 -17.64 38.64
CA ILE A 981 -28.01 -17.18 39.93
C ILE A 981 -27.41 -18.05 41.02
N PHE A 982 -27.00 -17.41 42.11
CA PHE A 982 -26.51 -18.03 43.31
C PHE A 982 -27.46 -17.75 44.47
N TYR A 983 -27.77 -18.78 45.25
CA TYR A 983 -28.46 -18.66 46.53
C TYR A 983 -27.68 -19.36 47.63
N SER A 984 -27.62 -18.74 48.80
CA SER A 984 -27.05 -19.37 50.00
C SER A 984 -27.96 -19.21 51.21
N SER A 985 -28.11 -20.32 51.94
CA SER A 985 -28.76 -20.36 53.25
C SER A 985 -27.78 -20.17 54.42
N LEU A 986 -26.49 -20.01 54.12
CA LEU A 986 -25.39 -19.92 55.09
C LEU A 986 -25.04 -18.45 55.36
N SER A 987 -24.82 -18.08 56.62
CA SER A 987 -24.41 -16.71 56.99
C SER A 987 -22.99 -16.32 56.52
N ALA A 988 -22.17 -17.29 56.15
CA ALA A 988 -20.81 -17.07 55.65
C ALA A 988 -20.76 -16.57 54.20
N PHE A 989 -21.89 -16.60 53.47
CA PHE A 989 -21.99 -16.18 52.08
C PHE A 989 -23.16 -15.19 51.90
N PRO A 990 -23.15 -14.34 50.86
CA PRO A 990 -24.31 -13.52 50.49
C PRO A 990 -25.56 -14.36 50.25
N SER A 991 -26.74 -13.81 50.60
CA SER A 991 -28.03 -14.50 50.47
C SER A 991 -28.40 -14.82 49.01
N SER A 992 -28.06 -13.92 48.08
CA SER A 992 -28.29 -14.09 46.66
C SER A 992 -27.27 -13.31 45.83
N GLY A 993 -27.02 -13.77 44.60
CA GLY A 993 -26.17 -13.09 43.61
C GLY A 993 -26.53 -13.50 42.19
N SER A 994 -26.28 -12.62 41.22
CA SER A 994 -26.51 -12.88 39.79
C SER A 994 -25.23 -12.56 39.00
N GLY A 995 -25.04 -13.26 37.88
CA GLY A 995 -23.87 -13.06 37.01
C GLY A 995 -23.85 -13.90 35.76
N TYR A 996 -22.78 -13.81 34.99
CA TYR A 996 -22.61 -14.58 33.76
C TYR A 996 -21.38 -15.50 33.83
N PHE A 997 -21.55 -16.72 33.33
CA PHE A 997 -20.44 -17.62 33.01
C PHE A 997 -20.10 -17.46 31.53
N LEU A 998 -18.83 -17.17 31.25
CA LEU A 998 -18.32 -16.95 29.90
C LEU A 998 -17.73 -18.25 29.35
N SER A 999 -18.00 -18.56 28.09
CA SER A 999 -17.30 -19.62 27.37
C SER A 999 -17.12 -19.25 25.91
N GLU A 1000 -16.17 -19.88 25.22
CA GLU A 1000 -16.05 -19.74 23.76
C GLU A 1000 -17.30 -20.33 23.08
N TYR A 1001 -17.82 -19.62 22.06
CA TYR A 1001 -18.93 -20.09 21.24
C TYR A 1001 -18.43 -20.70 19.92
N SER A 1002 -17.48 -20.02 19.27
CA SER A 1002 -16.80 -20.48 18.05
C SER A 1002 -15.38 -19.93 18.03
N PRO A 1003 -14.44 -20.59 17.32
CA PRO A 1003 -13.10 -20.06 17.13
C PRO A 1003 -13.15 -18.68 16.45
N PRO A 1004 -12.17 -17.81 16.72
CA PRO A 1004 -12.09 -16.49 16.12
C PRO A 1004 -11.80 -16.60 14.63
N ILE A 1005 -12.39 -15.71 13.85
CA ILE A 1005 -12.20 -15.61 12.40
C ILE A 1005 -11.25 -14.46 12.14
N THR A 1006 -10.17 -14.72 11.41
CA THR A 1006 -9.21 -13.69 11.02
C THR A 1006 -9.84 -12.73 10.02
N GLY A 1007 -9.73 -11.43 10.30
CA GLY A 1007 -10.16 -10.37 9.39
C GLY A 1007 -9.17 -10.14 8.25
N SER A 1008 -9.23 -8.94 7.68
CA SER A 1008 -8.36 -8.54 6.59
C SER A 1008 -6.89 -8.52 7.00
N THR A 1009 -6.04 -9.11 6.16
CA THR A 1009 -4.57 -9.05 6.31
C THR A 1009 -3.94 -8.66 4.99
N PHE A 1010 -2.93 -7.79 5.04
CA PHE A 1010 -2.23 -7.26 3.88
C PHE A 1010 -0.73 -7.28 4.09
N GLN A 1011 0.02 -7.16 3.00
CA GLN A 1011 1.46 -6.95 3.03
C GLN A 1011 1.79 -5.46 3.27
N ILE A 1012 3.07 -5.16 3.55
CA ILE A 1012 3.52 -3.79 3.83
C ILE A 1012 3.39 -2.92 2.58
N GLU A 1013 3.62 -3.50 1.40
CA GLU A 1013 3.56 -2.83 0.10
C GLU A 1013 2.12 -2.41 -0.27
N GLU A 1014 1.12 -3.03 0.34
CA GLU A 1014 -0.31 -2.75 0.13
C GLU A 1014 -0.85 -1.69 1.11
N LEU A 1015 -0.01 -1.18 2.03
CA LEU A 1015 -0.41 -0.14 2.99
C LEU A 1015 -0.96 1.11 2.30
N ALA A 1016 -0.55 1.41 1.07
CA ALA A 1016 -1.06 2.55 0.30
C ALA A 1016 -2.57 2.43 -0.05
N GLU A 1017 -3.12 1.22 -0.04
CA GLU A 1017 -4.47 0.93 -0.55
C GLU A 1017 -5.52 0.77 0.56
N VAL A 1018 -5.06 0.52 1.78
CA VAL A 1018 -5.94 0.12 2.89
C VAL A 1018 -5.70 0.94 4.15
N SER A 1019 -6.76 1.02 4.94
CA SER A 1019 -6.77 1.59 6.29
C SER A 1019 -7.84 0.91 7.10
N GLY A 1020 -7.82 1.23 8.38
CA GLY A 1020 -8.84 0.79 9.30
C GLY A 1020 -8.41 -0.50 9.97
N LEU A 1021 -8.79 -0.60 11.23
CA LEU A 1021 -8.74 -1.82 12.00
C LEU A 1021 -10.09 -2.01 12.65
N SER A 1022 -10.67 -3.20 12.48
CA SER A 1022 -11.99 -3.50 13.00
C SER A 1022 -11.98 -4.85 13.72
N VAL A 1023 -12.58 -4.90 14.90
CA VAL A 1023 -12.79 -6.12 15.67
C VAL A 1023 -14.25 -6.20 16.03
N LEU A 1024 -14.90 -7.31 15.67
CA LEU A 1024 -16.31 -7.55 15.93
C LEU A 1024 -16.47 -8.66 16.97
N LEU A 1025 -17.06 -8.32 18.09
CA LEU A 1025 -17.38 -9.27 19.16
C LEU A 1025 -18.86 -9.62 19.13
N HIS A 1026 -19.16 -10.89 18.90
CA HIS A 1026 -20.49 -11.48 19.02
C HIS A 1026 -20.72 -12.02 20.44
N ILE A 1027 -21.73 -11.49 21.11
CA ILE A 1027 -22.13 -11.93 22.46
C ILE A 1027 -23.43 -12.72 22.36
N ASN A 1028 -23.32 -14.04 22.50
CA ASN A 1028 -24.44 -14.97 22.38
C ASN A 1028 -24.95 -15.38 23.77
N GLN A 1029 -26.14 -14.91 24.14
CA GLN A 1029 -26.78 -15.34 25.39
C GLN A 1029 -27.37 -16.74 25.21
N ARG A 1030 -27.13 -17.65 26.17
CA ARG A 1030 -27.74 -18.98 26.15
C ARG A 1030 -29.19 -18.97 26.65
N ASN A 1031 -30.01 -19.86 26.09
CA ASN A 1031 -31.43 -20.03 26.45
C ASN A 1031 -31.66 -20.72 27.81
N PHE A 1032 -30.58 -21.19 28.44
CA PHE A 1032 -30.56 -21.78 29.76
C PHE A 1032 -29.58 -21.02 30.65
N GLY A 1033 -29.87 -20.97 31.94
CA GLY A 1033 -28.99 -20.39 32.94
C GLY A 1033 -28.56 -21.43 33.99
N LEU A 1034 -27.50 -21.09 34.71
CA LEU A 1034 -26.92 -21.92 35.76
C LEU A 1034 -27.45 -21.49 37.13
N PHE A 1035 -28.21 -22.35 37.77
CA PHE A 1035 -28.65 -22.19 39.15
C PHE A 1035 -27.66 -22.88 40.09
N ILE A 1036 -27.12 -22.11 41.03
CA ILE A 1036 -26.16 -22.57 42.03
C ILE A 1036 -26.78 -22.36 43.41
N GLU A 1037 -26.93 -23.42 44.19
CA GLU A 1037 -27.43 -23.34 45.56
C GLU A 1037 -26.43 -23.96 46.53
N ARG A 1038 -26.13 -23.23 47.62
CA ARG A 1038 -25.40 -23.75 48.76
C ARG A 1038 -26.30 -23.94 49.96
N LYS A 1039 -26.38 -25.18 50.44
CA LYS A 1039 -27.23 -25.57 51.56
C LYS A 1039 -26.48 -26.40 52.59
N GLU A 1040 -26.94 -26.32 53.85
CA GLU A 1040 -26.51 -27.22 54.91
C GLU A 1040 -27.01 -28.65 54.70
N ASN A 1041 -26.11 -29.63 54.78
CA ASN A 1041 -26.43 -31.06 54.62
C ASN A 1041 -27.23 -31.62 55.81
N GLN A 1042 -26.92 -31.17 57.02
CA GLN A 1042 -27.44 -31.68 58.27
C GLN A 1042 -27.74 -30.51 59.21
N GLY A 1043 -28.90 -30.55 59.87
CA GLY A 1043 -29.22 -29.65 60.97
C GLY A 1043 -28.70 -30.19 62.31
N LEU A 1044 -28.57 -29.31 63.30
CA LEU A 1044 -28.09 -29.64 64.65
C LEU A 1044 -28.90 -30.77 65.32
N LEU A 1045 -30.20 -30.87 65.00
CA LEU A 1045 -31.10 -31.90 65.51
C LEU A 1045 -30.78 -33.31 64.97
N ILE A 1046 -30.27 -33.42 63.74
CA ILE A 1046 -29.86 -34.68 63.12
C ILE A 1046 -28.56 -35.21 63.75
N ILE A 1047 -27.66 -34.32 64.16
CA ILE A 1047 -26.43 -34.73 64.87
C ILE A 1047 -26.76 -35.28 66.25
N ILE A 1048 -27.66 -34.62 66.98
CA ILE A 1048 -28.09 -35.06 68.31
C ILE A 1048 -28.77 -36.43 68.20
N SER A 1049 -29.60 -36.67 67.19
CA SER A 1049 -30.22 -37.98 66.98
C SER A 1049 -29.23 -39.05 66.52
N ALA A 1050 -28.27 -38.72 65.64
CA ALA A 1050 -27.20 -39.62 65.24
C ALA A 1050 -26.31 -40.02 66.43
N PHE A 1051 -25.98 -39.06 67.30
CA PHE A 1051 -25.19 -39.31 68.50
C PHE A 1051 -25.91 -40.23 69.50
N THR A 1052 -27.19 -39.98 69.78
CA THR A 1052 -27.95 -40.84 70.70
C THR A 1052 -28.09 -42.27 70.17
N GLY A 1053 -28.27 -42.43 68.84
CA GLY A 1053 -28.25 -43.73 68.17
C GLY A 1053 -26.90 -44.45 68.28
N LEU A 1054 -25.79 -43.75 68.00
CA LEU A 1054 -24.43 -44.28 68.11
C LEU A 1054 -24.06 -44.70 69.54
N LEU A 1055 -24.49 -43.92 70.54
CA LEU A 1055 -24.27 -44.23 71.95
C LEU A 1055 -24.96 -45.55 72.36
N SER A 1056 -26.19 -45.76 71.89
CA SER A 1056 -26.93 -47.01 72.12
C SER A 1056 -26.30 -48.20 71.39
N GLY A 1057 -25.88 -48.01 70.14
CA GLY A 1057 -25.20 -49.05 69.35
C GLY A 1057 -23.86 -49.49 69.94
N THR A 1058 -23.03 -48.53 70.34
CA THR A 1058 -21.73 -48.81 70.99
C THR A 1058 -21.90 -49.51 72.34
N PHE A 1059 -22.91 -49.14 73.13
CA PHE A 1059 -23.22 -49.81 74.39
C PHE A 1059 -23.58 -51.29 74.16
N SER A 1060 -24.38 -51.56 73.12
CA SER A 1060 -24.81 -52.92 72.76
C SER A 1060 -23.63 -53.79 72.30
N ILE A 1061 -22.76 -53.27 71.42
CA ILE A 1061 -21.59 -54.00 70.91
C ILE A 1061 -20.60 -54.31 72.04
N VAL A 1062 -20.30 -53.33 72.89
CA VAL A 1062 -19.42 -53.52 74.04
C VAL A 1062 -20.03 -54.53 75.02
N GLY A 1063 -21.35 -54.50 75.24
CA GLY A 1063 -22.05 -55.49 76.07
C GLY A 1063 -21.90 -56.93 75.56
N VAL A 1064 -21.98 -57.15 74.23
CA VAL A 1064 -21.71 -58.47 73.62
C VAL A 1064 -20.26 -58.91 73.85
N LEU A 1065 -19.30 -57.99 73.72
CA LEU A 1065 -17.88 -58.29 73.97
C LEU A 1065 -17.63 -58.66 75.44
N VAL A 1066 -18.26 -57.96 76.40
CA VAL A 1066 -18.22 -58.33 77.83
C VAL A 1066 -18.73 -59.76 78.01
N PHE A 1067 -19.88 -60.10 77.42
CA PHE A 1067 -20.46 -61.44 77.54
C PHE A 1067 -19.55 -62.54 76.97
N ILE A 1068 -18.94 -62.32 75.79
CA ILE A 1068 -18.02 -63.27 75.15
C ILE A 1068 -16.74 -63.43 75.97
N THR A 1069 -16.16 -62.32 76.43
CA THR A 1069 -14.92 -62.35 77.21
C THR A 1069 -15.10 -63.00 78.58
N ASP A 1070 -16.23 -62.77 79.24
CA ASP A 1070 -16.56 -63.45 80.50
C ASP A 1070 -16.71 -64.96 80.30
N LYS A 1071 -17.41 -65.38 79.22
CA LYS A 1071 -17.59 -66.81 78.89
C LYS A 1071 -16.27 -67.51 78.55
N THR A 1072 -15.35 -66.84 77.85
CA THR A 1072 -14.04 -67.40 77.48
C THR A 1072 -13.07 -67.41 78.66
N TYR A 1073 -13.07 -66.38 79.49
CA TYR A 1073 -12.27 -66.30 80.72
C TYR A 1073 -12.58 -67.47 81.66
N ASP A 1074 -13.86 -67.74 81.91
CA ASP A 1074 -14.29 -68.88 82.73
C ASP A 1074 -13.86 -70.23 82.13
N SER A 1075 -14.03 -70.42 80.81
CA SER A 1075 -13.64 -71.65 80.13
C SER A 1075 -12.13 -71.93 80.20
N VAL A 1076 -11.30 -70.87 80.16
CA VAL A 1076 -9.83 -70.98 80.33
C VAL A 1076 -9.47 -71.34 81.78
N ILE A 1077 -10.17 -70.77 82.77
CA ILE A 1077 -9.96 -71.11 84.18
C ILE A 1077 -10.35 -72.56 84.47
N GLU A 1078 -11.50 -73.03 83.96
CA GLU A 1078 -11.93 -74.43 84.10
C GLU A 1078 -10.92 -75.40 83.46
N LYS A 1079 -10.46 -75.12 82.22
CA LYS A 1079 -9.40 -75.92 81.57
C LYS A 1079 -8.07 -75.93 82.33
N ASN A 1080 -7.70 -74.81 82.95
CA ASN A 1080 -6.48 -74.75 83.78
C ASN A 1080 -6.65 -75.51 85.11
N HIS A 1081 -7.83 -75.46 85.73
CA HIS A 1081 -8.16 -76.26 86.91
C HIS A 1081 -8.19 -77.77 86.59
N GLU A 1082 -8.69 -78.17 85.43
CA GLU A 1082 -8.62 -79.56 84.96
C GLU A 1082 -7.18 -80.00 84.66
N LYS A 1083 -6.37 -79.16 84.00
CA LYS A 1083 -4.92 -79.44 83.82
C LYS A 1083 -4.18 -79.59 85.15
N GLN A 1084 -4.52 -78.80 86.16
CA GLN A 1084 -3.93 -78.93 87.51
C GLN A 1084 -4.40 -80.22 88.22
N LYS A 1085 -5.69 -80.59 88.11
CA LYS A 1085 -6.21 -81.88 88.62
C LYS A 1085 -5.57 -83.08 87.91
N PHE A 1086 -5.38 -83.02 86.60
CA PHE A 1086 -4.71 -84.08 85.82
C PHE A 1086 -3.24 -84.25 86.24
N LYS A 1087 -2.51 -83.14 86.46
CA LYS A 1087 -1.15 -83.16 87.03
C LYS A 1087 -1.10 -83.81 88.42
N LEU A 1088 -2.07 -83.54 89.29
CA LEU A 1088 -2.17 -84.13 90.63
C LEU A 1088 -2.50 -85.64 90.61
N ILE A 1089 -3.29 -86.11 89.63
CA ILE A 1089 -3.61 -87.54 89.45
C ILE A 1089 -2.42 -88.33 88.88
N LEU A 1090 -1.65 -87.72 87.96
CA LEU A 1090 -0.44 -88.35 87.37
C LEU A 1090 0.65 -88.58 88.43
N ILE A 1091 0.86 -87.61 89.33
CA ILE A 1091 1.82 -87.71 90.44
C ILE A 1091 1.40 -88.80 91.44
N LYS A 1092 0.10 -89.03 91.65
CA LYS A 1092 -0.41 -90.06 92.57
C LYS A 1092 -0.31 -91.51 92.02
N ARG A 1093 -0.32 -91.70 90.69
CA ARG A 1093 -0.17 -93.03 90.07
C ARG A 1093 1.28 -93.46 89.87
N LEU A 1094 2.21 -92.52 89.68
CA LEU A 1094 3.65 -92.82 89.58
C LEU A 1094 4.26 -93.32 90.91
N ASN A 1095 3.69 -92.95 92.06
CA ASN A 1095 4.18 -93.36 93.38
C ASN A 1095 3.76 -94.78 93.83
N LEU A 1096 2.95 -95.52 93.06
CA LEU A 1096 2.44 -96.85 93.46
C LEU A 1096 3.03 -98.02 92.63
N SER A 1097 3.82 -97.74 91.59
CA SER A 1097 4.37 -98.77 90.69
C SER A 1097 5.90 -98.78 90.60
N PHE A 1098 6.60 -98.14 91.55
CA PHE A 1098 8.06 -98.20 91.68
C PHE A 1098 8.42 -99.00 92.94
N PHE A 1099 8.28 -100.32 92.80
CA PHE A 1099 9.27 -101.33 93.19
C PHE A 1099 10.01 -101.08 94.52
N SER A 1100 9.81 -101.82 95.61
CA SER A 1100 9.52 -103.27 95.75
C SER A 1100 10.53 -104.23 95.09
N ASP A 1101 11.61 -103.73 94.48
CA ASP A 1101 12.78 -104.56 94.12
C ASP A 1101 14.08 -103.91 94.64
N LEU A 1102 14.53 -104.51 95.74
CA LEU A 1102 15.90 -104.74 96.21
C LEU A 1102 17.05 -103.92 95.60
N LYS A 1103 17.87 -103.24 96.43
CA LYS A 1103 19.05 -103.82 97.12
C LYS A 1103 20.15 -104.21 96.10
N GLU A 1104 21.10 -103.31 95.85
CA GLU A 1104 22.56 -103.58 95.74
C GLU A 1104 23.36 -102.40 95.17
N HIS A 1105 24.57 -102.25 95.73
CA HIS A 1105 25.80 -101.64 95.18
C HIS A 1105 25.85 -100.13 94.82
N ILE A 1106 26.61 -99.33 95.58
CA ILE A 1106 28.06 -98.99 95.47
C ILE A 1106 28.35 -97.82 94.49
N ARG A 1107 28.70 -96.66 95.09
CA ARG A 1107 29.75 -95.63 94.80
C ARG A 1107 30.79 -95.92 93.65
N PRO A 1108 31.64 -94.94 93.22
CA PRO A 1108 31.41 -93.62 92.60
C PRO A 1108 32.43 -93.32 91.44
N ASN A 1109 32.50 -92.06 90.98
CA ASN A 1109 33.59 -91.40 90.22
C ASN A 1109 33.79 -91.66 88.70
N PHE A 1110 33.85 -90.57 87.92
CA PHE A 1110 35.04 -89.95 87.28
C PHE A 1110 34.52 -89.02 86.14
N GLN A 1111 34.68 -87.70 86.21
CA GLN A 1111 35.84 -86.86 85.89
C GLN A 1111 35.99 -86.51 84.39
N GLU A 1112 36.24 -85.21 84.20
CA GLU A 1112 37.05 -84.58 83.15
C GLU A 1112 36.48 -84.26 81.75
N ARG A 1113 36.68 -82.96 81.43
CA ARG A 1113 37.24 -82.40 80.18
C ARG A 1113 36.34 -82.46 78.94
N GLN A 1114 36.40 -81.52 78.00
CA GLN A 1114 37.00 -80.20 77.85
C GLN A 1114 36.40 -79.69 76.53
N ASN A 1115 36.44 -78.38 76.32
CA ASN A 1115 36.42 -77.73 75.01
C ASN A 1115 35.09 -77.81 74.23
N SER A 1116 34.70 -76.85 73.41
CA SER A 1116 35.02 -75.44 73.19
C SER A 1116 34.27 -75.11 71.89
N PHE A 1117 33.87 -73.85 71.74
CA PHE A 1117 33.37 -73.24 70.50
C PHE A 1117 31.96 -73.66 70.01
N SER A 1118 31.08 -72.77 69.56
CA SER A 1118 31.01 -71.31 69.61
C SER A 1118 29.84 -70.83 68.72
N PHE A 1119 29.40 -69.58 68.95
CA PHE A 1119 28.70 -68.70 67.99
C PHE A 1119 27.25 -69.10 67.60
N ARG A 1120 26.22 -68.23 67.60
CA ARG A 1120 26.06 -66.82 68.01
C ARG A 1120 24.55 -66.45 67.91
N PHE A 1121 24.15 -65.47 68.73
CA PHE A 1121 23.00 -64.52 68.71
C PHE A 1121 21.59 -65.03 68.35
N SER A 1122 20.69 -65.14 69.34
CA SER A 1122 19.88 -64.09 70.01
C SER A 1122 18.83 -63.46 69.10
N PHE A 1123 17.59 -63.93 69.15
CA PHE A 1123 16.54 -63.53 70.11
C PHE A 1123 16.04 -62.09 69.96
N LYS A 1124 14.83 -62.03 69.41
CA LYS A 1124 13.67 -61.29 69.92
C LYS A 1124 13.87 -59.81 70.25
N LYS A 1125 13.12 -58.98 69.54
CA LYS A 1125 11.71 -58.82 69.90
C LYS A 1125 10.85 -58.51 68.71
#